data_AF-A0A936GVA6-F1
#
_entry.id   AF-A0A936GVA6-F1
#
_cell.length_a   1.000
_cell.length_b   1.000
_cell.length_c   1.000
_cell.angle_alpha   90.00
_cell.angle_beta   90.00
_cell.angle_gamma   90.00
#
_symmetry.space_group_name_H-M   'P 1'
#
loop_
_entity.id
_entity.type
_entity.pdbx_description
1 polymer ?
#
loop_
_entity_poly.entity_id
_entity_poly.type
_entity_poly.pdbx_seq_one_letter_code
_entity_poly.pdbx_strand_id
1 'polypeptide(L)'
;MNKKYIIYFLVLQLGHLCGQDYQAFYPQFYANGNRLEMATAGGLRNGKFSNIDFNNDGVKDIYAFDKTAGRSLCFVNLNSSEGIEYRYAPEYEAIFPKIQNWALLHDFNKDGVEDIFCLPSTPGIPGIEVWRGKRHGNELSFEKMKSPFYDVISIPAGNGFTNLYNAITDVPAIIDVDGDGDTDVLSFELDGSFLNYHQNRAVEKGLGIDTFVMETRDICFGKFYENMFSEVLVLSNNKDQCASGLKDDGNPRHTGSTVLAFDNDCDGDMELILGDVANTRLFMLTNGGNKNAAWMTSQESNFPSYNVPVEMNLFIAAFLLDVNNDGKKDLIATPNETDGGINRQHIWLYLNTGTACAPKFELYTKQFLVDEMVSAGAKSDPAVGDLTGDGLPDLLLGGNGVYRQGELKKCRLNFYKNTGTKTQPEFTLQEEDYLNMSVLSTQPLALSPALADMDDDGDLDLWLGDGNGRLYFFTNTAGPGSQANFTYVYPYNNIFVGQDAKPCVRDVNGDGLLDLMVGEQNNELNLFLNTGTKNNPVFPNIPDQRNYGGLFSTTDFYTFNNSIATFENQGKRMAYIGYEDGRLSLYEWSGDGINGTWVLLDANVGKIHRGNKLNTELADVNGDGIWDLVLGNFGGGVQFYSTPFLVNSSSTQYSVLDNIEMYPNPANDYLQIKSSDQYWVIISDVEGKTVCAKHTAEALTSIDIKDLPKGMYFVKFLQQGKLITCKKLIK
;
A
#
# COMPACT_ATOMS: atom_id res chain seq x y z
N MET A 1 62.44 -18.30 -27.75
CA MET A 1 61.75 -17.90 -26.51
C MET A 1 60.40 -17.33 -26.91
N ASN A 2 59.31 -18.08 -26.67
CA ASN A 2 58.26 -17.79 -25.67
C ASN A 2 57.44 -16.54 -26.03
N LYS A 3 56.11 -16.55 -26.23
CA LYS A 3 55.01 -17.50 -25.98
C LYS A 3 53.88 -17.21 -26.98
N LYS A 4 53.15 -18.24 -27.42
CA LYS A 4 51.84 -18.11 -28.09
C LYS A 4 50.78 -17.87 -27.01
N TYR A 5 49.97 -16.83 -27.14
CA TYR A 5 48.74 -16.66 -26.38
C TYR A 5 47.56 -17.09 -27.26
N ILE A 6 46.95 -18.23 -26.91
CA ILE A 6 45.66 -18.67 -27.43
C ILE A 6 44.60 -18.02 -26.53
N ILE A 7 43.81 -17.10 -27.09
CA ILE A 7 42.65 -16.52 -26.42
C ILE A 7 41.48 -17.48 -26.66
N TYR A 8 41.03 -18.17 -25.63
CA TYR A 8 39.74 -18.85 -25.62
C TYR A 8 38.66 -17.79 -25.46
N PHE A 9 37.81 -17.62 -26.47
CA PHE A 9 36.55 -16.91 -26.34
C PHE A 9 35.57 -17.83 -25.59
N LEU A 10 35.34 -17.54 -24.31
CA LEU A 10 34.30 -18.16 -23.52
C LEU A 10 32.98 -17.48 -23.93
N VAL A 11 32.20 -18.14 -24.80
CA VAL A 11 30.83 -17.71 -25.09
C VAL A 11 29.99 -18.09 -23.87
N LEU A 12 29.82 -17.15 -22.95
CA LEU A 12 28.77 -17.19 -21.94
C LEU A 12 27.44 -17.15 -22.68
N GLN A 13 26.73 -18.28 -22.75
CA GLN A 13 25.30 -18.29 -22.97
C GLN A 13 24.65 -17.57 -21.79
N LEU A 14 24.42 -16.27 -21.95
CA LEU A 14 23.47 -15.54 -21.14
C LEU A 14 22.11 -16.13 -21.48
N GLY A 15 21.58 -16.96 -20.57
CA GLY A 15 20.18 -17.33 -20.59
C GLY A 15 19.34 -16.05 -20.67
N HIS A 16 18.35 -16.06 -21.55
CA HIS A 16 17.37 -15.00 -21.66
C HIS A 16 16.63 -14.87 -20.32
N LEU A 17 17.03 -13.89 -19.49
CA LEU A 17 16.13 -13.28 -18.53
C LEU A 17 15.12 -12.47 -19.36
N CYS A 18 14.02 -13.09 -19.76
CA CYS A 18 12.80 -12.32 -19.93
C CYS A 18 12.46 -11.82 -18.53
N GLY A 19 12.43 -10.50 -18.33
CA GLY A 19 11.75 -9.94 -17.16
C GLY A 19 10.33 -10.50 -17.16
N GLN A 20 9.92 -11.11 -16.05
CA GLN A 20 8.51 -11.37 -15.82
C GLN A 20 7.88 -10.00 -15.57
N ASP A 21 7.31 -9.41 -16.63
CA ASP A 21 6.73 -8.08 -16.54
C ASP A 21 5.31 -8.20 -15.94
N TYR A 22 5.13 -7.57 -14.78
CA TYR A 22 3.84 -7.37 -14.14
C TYR A 22 3.37 -5.96 -14.46
N GLN A 23 2.24 -5.82 -15.12
CA GLN A 23 1.75 -4.52 -15.58
C GLN A 23 0.52 -4.10 -14.79
N ALA A 24 0.61 -2.97 -14.09
CA ALA A 24 -0.55 -2.37 -13.44
C ALA A 24 -1.59 -1.92 -14.49
N PHE A 25 -2.87 -2.15 -14.19
CA PHE A 25 -3.98 -1.56 -14.92
C PHE A 25 -5.04 -1.06 -13.95
N TYR A 26 -5.94 -0.22 -14.43
CA TYR A 26 -6.82 0.57 -13.56
C TYR A 26 -8.27 0.52 -14.08
N PRO A 27 -9.04 -0.52 -13.69
CA PRO A 27 -10.48 -0.56 -13.96
C PRO A 27 -11.17 0.67 -13.37
N GLN A 28 -12.25 1.11 -14.01
CA GLN A 28 -13.04 2.22 -13.47
C GLN A 28 -13.94 1.72 -12.36
N PHE A 29 -14.16 2.54 -11.33
CA PHE A 29 -15.11 2.24 -10.27
C PHE A 29 -16.13 3.37 -10.13
N TYR A 30 -17.34 2.99 -9.74
CA TYR A 30 -18.45 3.89 -9.50
C TYR A 30 -19.12 3.60 -8.17
N ALA A 31 -19.49 4.64 -7.43
CA ALA A 31 -20.31 4.54 -6.22
C ALA A 31 -21.33 5.68 -6.18
N ASN A 32 -22.58 5.36 -5.83
CA ASN A 32 -23.69 6.33 -5.81
C ASN A 32 -23.85 7.14 -7.12
N GLY A 33 -23.51 6.51 -8.26
CA GLY A 33 -23.57 7.14 -9.59
C GLY A 33 -22.38 8.02 -9.97
N ASN A 34 -21.39 8.19 -9.09
CA ASN A 34 -20.19 8.99 -9.34
C ASN A 34 -18.98 8.08 -9.60
N ARG A 35 -18.08 8.52 -10.48
CA ARG A 35 -16.79 7.86 -10.72
C ARG A 35 -15.85 8.11 -9.54
N LEU A 36 -15.11 7.09 -9.16
CA LEU A 36 -14.07 7.14 -8.13
C LEU A 36 -12.71 7.32 -8.82
N GLU A 37 -12.17 8.54 -8.81
CA GLU A 37 -10.94 8.87 -9.55
C GLU A 37 -9.67 8.25 -8.94
N MET A 38 -9.69 7.89 -7.65
CA MET A 38 -8.59 7.26 -6.92
C MET A 38 -8.91 5.82 -6.50
N ALA A 39 -9.85 5.17 -7.21
CA ALA A 39 -10.41 3.88 -6.83
C ALA A 39 -9.37 2.83 -6.44
N THR A 40 -8.31 2.74 -7.24
CA THR A 40 -7.25 1.72 -7.15
C THR A 40 -6.01 2.21 -6.40
N ALA A 41 -6.12 3.25 -5.58
CA ALA A 41 -5.02 3.69 -4.70
C ALA A 41 -4.72 2.68 -3.59
N GLY A 42 -5.54 1.64 -3.44
CA GLY A 42 -5.39 0.61 -2.42
C GLY A 42 -5.92 1.01 -1.05
N GLY A 43 -6.62 2.15 -0.92
CA GLY A 43 -7.16 2.67 0.33
C GLY A 43 -6.14 3.45 1.17
N LEU A 44 -6.64 4.26 2.12
CA LEU A 44 -5.83 5.05 3.04
C LEU A 44 -6.56 5.20 4.38
N ARG A 45 -5.93 4.78 5.48
CA ARG A 45 -6.53 4.85 6.82
C ARG A 45 -5.86 5.84 7.75
N ASN A 46 -4.54 5.91 7.71
CA ASN A 46 -3.78 6.59 8.73
C ASN A 46 -2.63 7.35 8.07
N GLY A 47 -2.98 8.46 7.41
CA GLY A 47 -2.04 9.27 6.66
C GLY A 47 -1.11 10.11 7.55
N LYS A 48 0.14 10.27 7.11
CA LYS A 48 1.04 11.36 7.51
C LYS A 48 1.27 12.21 6.28
N PHE A 49 0.77 13.43 6.32
CA PHE A 49 0.65 14.26 5.14
C PHE A 49 1.80 15.26 5.07
N SER A 50 2.38 15.43 3.89
CA SER A 50 3.33 16.50 3.60
C SER A 50 3.19 16.99 2.16
N ASN A 51 3.52 18.26 1.92
CA ASN A 51 3.60 18.80 0.57
C ASN A 51 4.95 18.45 -0.06
N ILE A 52 4.96 18.16 -1.36
CA ILE A 52 6.17 17.99 -2.17
C ILE A 52 5.81 18.23 -3.63
N ASP A 53 6.73 18.69 -4.48
CA ASP A 53 6.49 18.78 -5.93
C ASP A 53 7.05 17.52 -6.61
N PHE A 54 6.23 16.54 -6.99
CA PHE A 54 6.72 15.31 -7.63
C PHE A 54 7.16 15.55 -9.06
N ASN A 55 6.37 16.31 -9.82
CA ASN A 55 6.44 16.40 -11.28
C ASN A 55 7.25 17.62 -11.78
N ASN A 56 7.75 18.45 -10.87
CA ASN A 56 8.52 19.67 -11.11
C ASN A 56 7.73 20.76 -11.85
N ASP A 57 6.41 20.88 -11.62
CA ASP A 57 5.58 21.90 -12.25
C ASP A 57 5.45 23.20 -11.43
N GLY A 58 6.07 23.24 -10.24
CA GLY A 58 6.05 24.38 -9.32
C GLY A 58 4.81 24.44 -8.43
N VAL A 59 3.88 23.49 -8.55
CA VAL A 59 2.74 23.28 -7.66
C VAL A 59 3.09 22.19 -6.67
N LYS A 60 2.65 22.35 -5.41
CA LYS A 60 2.86 21.30 -4.40
C LYS A 60 1.77 20.24 -4.51
N ASP A 61 2.23 19.01 -4.66
CA ASP A 61 1.48 17.77 -4.56
C ASP A 61 1.32 17.34 -3.10
N ILE A 62 0.60 16.25 -2.89
CA ILE A 62 0.43 15.61 -1.58
C ILE A 62 1.16 14.27 -1.54
N TYR A 63 2.08 14.16 -0.59
CA TYR A 63 2.58 12.90 -0.09
C TYR A 63 1.75 12.46 1.12
N ALA A 64 1.34 11.20 1.15
CA ALA A 64 0.73 10.58 2.33
C ALA A 64 1.42 9.26 2.66
N PHE A 65 2.06 9.17 3.83
CA PHE A 65 2.50 7.88 4.36
C PHE A 65 1.36 7.22 5.12
N ASP A 66 0.86 6.09 4.64
CA ASP A 66 -0.15 5.29 5.35
C ASP A 66 0.55 4.44 6.41
N LYS A 67 0.42 4.82 7.68
CA LYS A 67 0.95 4.06 8.83
C LYS A 67 0.36 2.65 8.91
N THR A 68 -0.93 2.49 8.57
CA THR A 68 -1.61 1.19 8.65
C THR A 68 -1.07 0.24 7.59
N ALA A 69 -0.98 0.71 6.34
CA ALA A 69 -0.46 -0.10 5.24
C ALA A 69 1.07 -0.05 5.10
N GLY A 70 1.80 0.78 5.86
CA GLY A 70 3.26 0.89 5.79
C GLY A 70 3.78 1.27 4.41
N ARG A 71 3.11 2.20 3.71
CA ARG A 71 3.47 2.59 2.34
C ARG A 71 3.33 4.10 2.10
N SER A 72 4.09 4.59 1.13
CA SER A 72 3.96 5.92 0.55
C SER A 72 2.86 5.93 -0.51
N LEU A 73 1.98 6.93 -0.47
CA LEU A 73 1.02 7.25 -1.52
C LEU A 73 1.31 8.66 -2.05
N CYS A 74 1.20 8.83 -3.36
CA CYS A 74 1.49 10.09 -4.04
C CYS A 74 0.24 10.59 -4.78
N PHE A 75 -0.09 11.86 -4.59
CA PHE A 75 -1.26 12.50 -5.19
C PHE A 75 -0.84 13.81 -5.87
N VAL A 76 -0.85 13.81 -7.20
CA VAL A 76 -0.48 15.00 -8.00
C VAL A 76 -1.63 15.99 -8.00
N ASN A 77 -1.34 17.25 -7.67
CA ASN A 77 -2.27 18.35 -7.71
C ASN A 77 -2.57 18.72 -9.16
N LEU A 78 -3.84 18.74 -9.56
CA LEU A 78 -4.22 19.08 -10.93
C LEU A 78 -4.34 20.59 -11.16
N ASN A 79 -4.15 21.40 -10.11
CA ASN A 79 -4.21 22.85 -10.13
C ASN A 79 -5.50 23.38 -10.80
N SER A 80 -6.62 22.73 -10.48
CA SER A 80 -7.93 23.04 -11.05
C SER A 80 -8.43 24.40 -10.59
N SER A 81 -9.04 25.17 -11.51
CA SER A 81 -9.76 26.39 -11.17
C SER A 81 -11.14 26.12 -10.58
N GLU A 82 -11.63 24.87 -10.64
CA GLU A 82 -12.97 24.47 -10.24
C GLU A 82 -13.03 23.88 -8.82
N GLY A 83 -11.88 23.62 -8.19
CA GLY A 83 -11.81 23.12 -6.82
C GLY A 83 -10.48 22.45 -6.48
N ILE A 84 -10.49 21.69 -5.38
CA ILE A 84 -9.37 20.88 -4.92
C ILE A 84 -9.43 19.54 -5.65
N GLU A 85 -8.55 19.35 -6.62
CA GLU A 85 -8.51 18.16 -7.47
C GLU A 85 -7.11 17.53 -7.47
N TYR A 86 -7.06 16.24 -7.15
CA TYR A 86 -5.85 15.45 -7.12
C TYR A 86 -6.01 14.19 -7.98
N ARG A 87 -4.89 13.68 -8.49
CA ARG A 87 -4.82 12.38 -9.15
C ARG A 87 -3.87 11.47 -8.39
N TYR A 88 -4.32 10.24 -8.11
CA TYR A 88 -3.43 9.20 -7.62
C TYR A 88 -2.29 8.93 -8.62
N ALA A 89 -1.04 9.00 -8.16
CA ALA A 89 0.16 8.98 -8.99
C ALA A 89 1.16 7.88 -8.55
N PRO A 90 0.80 6.59 -8.75
CA PRO A 90 1.62 5.45 -8.34
C PRO A 90 3.03 5.41 -8.97
N GLU A 91 3.20 6.09 -10.11
CA GLU A 91 4.49 6.21 -10.79
C GLU A 91 5.59 6.88 -9.94
N TYR A 92 5.22 7.68 -8.93
CA TYR A 92 6.18 8.31 -8.02
C TYR A 92 6.45 7.51 -6.75
N GLU A 93 5.62 6.52 -6.39
CA GLU A 93 5.76 5.82 -5.09
C GLU A 93 7.09 5.09 -4.93
N ALA A 94 7.63 4.55 -6.05
CA ALA A 94 8.86 3.77 -6.05
C ALA A 94 10.13 4.59 -5.75
N ILE A 95 10.05 5.92 -5.78
CA ILE A 95 11.19 6.79 -5.42
C ILE A 95 11.41 6.82 -3.90
N PHE A 96 10.37 6.50 -3.12
CA PHE A 96 10.41 6.53 -1.67
C PHE A 96 11.03 5.23 -1.12
N PRO A 97 11.88 5.33 -0.08
CA PRO A 97 12.38 4.14 0.61
C PRO A 97 11.24 3.42 1.34
N LYS A 98 11.46 2.15 1.70
CA LYS A 98 10.53 1.43 2.59
C LYS A 98 10.61 2.06 3.99
N ILE A 99 9.52 2.66 4.43
CA ILE A 99 9.38 3.36 5.71
C ILE A 99 8.36 2.64 6.59
N GLN A 100 8.44 2.84 7.92
CA GLN A 100 7.51 2.28 8.90
C GLN A 100 7.01 3.37 9.84
N ASN A 101 5.81 3.19 10.39
CA ASN A 101 5.13 4.05 11.38
C ASN A 101 4.85 5.50 10.98
N TRP A 102 5.84 6.30 10.62
CA TRP A 102 5.65 7.69 10.24
C TRP A 102 6.74 8.18 9.29
N ALA A 103 6.34 9.13 8.44
CA ALA A 103 7.21 9.92 7.58
C ALA A 103 6.64 11.33 7.47
N LEU A 104 7.50 12.34 7.53
CA LEU A 104 7.20 13.75 7.30
C LEU A 104 8.22 14.28 6.30
N LEU A 105 7.78 15.19 5.42
CA LEU A 105 8.67 15.83 4.46
C LEU A 105 8.88 17.31 4.82
N HIS A 106 10.14 17.73 4.79
CA HIS A 106 10.56 19.09 5.13
C HIS A 106 11.87 19.43 4.38
N ASP A 107 11.90 20.55 3.67
CA ASP A 107 13.11 21.07 3.01
C ASP A 107 14.02 21.74 4.04
N PHE A 108 14.85 20.93 4.72
CA PHE A 108 15.65 21.41 5.86
C PHE A 108 16.89 22.20 5.40
N ASN A 109 17.37 21.92 4.18
CA ASN A 109 18.56 22.56 3.62
C ASN A 109 18.24 23.74 2.69
N LYS A 110 16.95 24.04 2.48
CA LYS A 110 16.41 25.13 1.66
C LYS A 110 16.87 25.06 0.21
N ASP A 111 16.99 23.85 -0.33
CA ASP A 111 17.36 23.63 -1.73
C ASP A 111 16.16 23.54 -2.69
N GLY A 112 14.94 23.67 -2.15
CA GLY A 112 13.69 23.62 -2.88
C GLY A 112 13.13 22.19 -3.05
N VAL A 113 13.81 21.18 -2.51
CA VAL A 113 13.37 19.78 -2.52
C VAL A 113 13.18 19.32 -1.09
N GLU A 114 11.98 18.82 -0.77
CA GLU A 114 11.74 18.30 0.56
C GLU A 114 12.55 17.04 0.86
N ASP A 115 13.03 16.92 2.09
CA ASP A 115 13.73 15.76 2.63
C ASP A 115 12.79 14.91 3.49
N ILE A 116 13.06 13.61 3.59
CA ILE A 116 12.22 12.69 4.37
C ILE A 116 12.80 12.56 5.78
N PHE A 117 11.98 12.87 6.78
CA PHE A 117 12.20 12.52 8.18
C PHE A 117 11.28 11.36 8.51
N CYS A 118 11.81 10.26 9.03
CA CYS A 118 11.02 9.08 9.32
C CYS A 118 11.52 8.29 10.52
N LEU A 119 10.71 7.32 10.95
CA LEU A 119 11.20 6.31 11.87
C LEU A 119 12.41 5.57 11.26
N PRO A 120 13.45 5.25 12.06
CA PRO A 120 14.59 4.49 11.59
C PRO A 120 14.19 3.14 11.00
N SER A 121 14.79 2.83 9.85
CA SER A 121 14.65 1.52 9.19
C SER A 121 15.30 0.37 9.96
N THR A 122 16.20 0.70 10.92
CA THR A 122 16.78 -0.29 11.83
C THR A 122 15.72 -0.70 12.86
N PRO A 123 15.30 -1.99 12.91
CA PRO A 123 14.22 -2.43 13.78
C PRO A 123 14.49 -2.13 15.27
N GLY A 124 13.47 -1.63 15.96
CA GLY A 124 13.51 -1.40 17.41
C GLY A 124 14.33 -0.19 17.85
N ILE A 125 14.81 0.65 16.92
CA ILE A 125 15.55 1.87 17.24
C ILE A 125 14.58 3.06 17.29
N PRO A 126 14.29 3.64 18.47
CA PRO A 126 13.59 4.91 18.55
C PRO A 126 14.51 6.03 18.04
N GLY A 127 13.94 7.05 17.40
CA GLY A 127 14.67 8.21 16.90
C GLY A 127 14.19 8.66 15.54
N ILE A 128 15.07 9.33 14.80
CA ILE A 128 14.74 9.99 13.54
C ILE A 128 15.83 9.69 12.51
N GLU A 129 15.45 9.06 11.41
CA GLU A 129 16.27 8.82 10.22
C GLU A 129 15.93 9.88 9.15
N VAL A 130 16.94 10.35 8.41
CA VAL A 130 16.77 11.40 7.40
C VAL A 130 17.24 10.91 6.04
N TRP A 131 16.45 11.17 5.00
CA TRP A 131 16.82 10.97 3.61
C TRP A 131 16.81 12.29 2.85
N ARG A 132 17.96 12.66 2.31
CA ARG A 132 18.12 13.91 1.58
C ARG A 132 17.44 13.82 0.22
N GLY A 133 16.51 14.74 -0.04
CA GLY A 133 15.89 14.94 -1.35
C GLY A 133 16.89 15.52 -2.33
N LYS A 134 16.87 15.04 -3.57
CA LYS A 134 17.69 15.57 -4.67
C LYS A 134 16.90 15.57 -5.95
N ARG A 135 17.02 16.67 -6.69
CA ARG A 135 16.42 16.80 -8.02
C ARG A 135 17.48 16.94 -9.10
N HIS A 136 17.36 16.12 -10.15
CA HIS A 136 18.18 16.22 -11.35
C HIS A 136 17.27 16.34 -12.59
N GLY A 137 17.05 17.57 -13.05
CA GLY A 137 16.00 17.84 -14.04
C GLY A 137 14.62 17.61 -13.43
N ASN A 138 13.85 16.69 -13.99
CA ASN A 138 12.53 16.30 -13.46
C ASN A 138 12.59 15.05 -12.57
N GLU A 139 13.76 14.45 -12.38
CA GLU A 139 13.91 13.23 -11.57
C GLU A 139 14.15 13.60 -10.10
N LEU A 140 13.24 13.14 -9.24
CA LEU A 140 13.35 13.21 -7.78
C LEU A 140 13.97 11.91 -7.25
N SER A 141 14.90 12.04 -6.31
CA SER A 141 15.56 10.90 -5.66
C SER A 141 15.88 11.21 -4.20
N PHE A 142 16.02 10.16 -3.39
CA PHE A 142 16.29 10.27 -1.96
C PHE A 142 17.55 9.48 -1.57
N GLU A 143 18.43 10.10 -0.80
CA GLU A 143 19.66 9.48 -0.30
C GLU A 143 19.72 9.52 1.24
N LYS A 144 19.83 8.34 1.87
CA LYS A 144 19.94 8.23 3.33
C LYS A 144 21.15 9.00 3.85
N MET A 145 20.92 9.89 4.81
CA MET A 145 21.99 10.53 5.57
C MET A 145 22.63 9.51 6.51
N LYS A 146 23.96 9.52 6.57
CA LYS A 146 24.74 8.59 7.39
C LYS A 146 25.14 9.24 8.71
N SER A 147 25.04 8.46 9.79
CA SER A 147 25.41 8.86 11.15
C SER A 147 26.17 7.73 11.83
N PRO A 148 27.13 8.01 12.72
CA PRO A 148 27.95 6.98 13.37
C PRO A 148 27.13 5.91 14.12
N PHE A 149 25.90 6.23 14.53
CA PHE A 149 25.01 5.35 15.29
C PHE A 149 23.68 5.19 14.54
N TYR A 150 23.42 3.98 14.03
CA TYR A 150 22.15 3.56 13.41
C TYR A 150 21.61 4.44 12.27
N ASP A 151 22.43 5.31 11.67
CA ASP A 151 22.00 6.30 10.67
C ASP A 151 20.86 7.22 11.14
N VAL A 152 20.83 7.55 12.44
CA VAL A 152 19.84 8.46 13.05
C VAL A 152 20.46 9.79 13.47
N ILE A 153 19.62 10.82 13.59
CA ILE A 153 19.99 12.08 14.23
C ILE A 153 20.45 11.78 15.67
N SER A 154 21.59 12.35 16.06
CA SER A 154 22.21 12.09 17.35
C SER A 154 22.44 13.36 18.15
N ILE A 155 22.39 13.23 19.48
CA ILE A 155 22.63 14.30 20.45
C ILE A 155 23.78 13.89 21.40
N PRO A 156 24.54 14.85 21.96
CA PRO A 156 25.55 14.56 22.96
C PRO A 156 24.97 13.91 24.22
N ALA A 157 25.64 12.87 24.73
CA ALA A 157 25.31 12.20 25.99
C ALA A 157 26.59 11.78 26.73
N GLY A 158 26.87 12.44 27.85
CA GLY A 158 28.13 12.24 28.59
C GLY A 158 29.35 12.53 27.72
N ASN A 159 30.23 11.54 27.54
CA ASN A 159 31.42 11.64 26.69
C ASN A 159 31.20 11.14 25.24
N GLY A 160 29.95 10.83 24.86
CA GLY A 160 29.62 10.27 23.56
C GLY A 160 28.34 10.88 22.99
N PHE A 161 27.68 10.11 22.12
CA PHE A 161 26.41 10.48 21.50
C PHE A 161 25.38 9.39 21.77
N THR A 162 24.11 9.80 21.79
CA THR A 162 22.95 8.92 21.77
C THR A 162 22.01 9.35 20.64
N ASN A 163 21.07 8.49 20.26
CA ASN A 163 19.99 8.87 19.36
C ASN A 163 19.18 10.04 19.94
N LEU A 164 18.82 11.01 19.11
CA LEU A 164 17.74 11.94 19.43
C LEU A 164 16.48 11.08 19.57
N TYR A 165 15.89 11.06 20.77
CA TYR A 165 14.79 10.16 21.08
C TYR A 165 13.47 10.68 20.48
N ASN A 166 12.81 9.79 19.75
CA ASN A 166 11.40 9.90 19.39
C ASN A 166 10.80 8.49 19.50
N ALA A 167 9.70 8.34 20.25
CA ALA A 167 9.08 7.04 20.41
C ALA A 167 8.56 6.52 19.06
N ILE A 168 8.50 5.20 18.90
CA ILE A 168 8.07 4.56 17.66
C ILE A 168 6.62 4.94 17.30
N THR A 169 5.80 5.22 18.32
CA THR A 169 4.39 5.59 18.23
C THR A 169 4.16 7.06 17.92
N ASP A 170 5.16 7.91 18.18
CA ASP A 170 5.00 9.35 18.25
C ASP A 170 5.35 10.02 16.92
N VAL A 171 4.70 11.16 16.68
CA VAL A 171 4.99 12.02 15.52
C VAL A 171 5.60 13.32 16.05
N PRO A 172 6.89 13.59 15.80
CA PRO A 172 7.55 14.80 16.26
C PRO A 172 7.19 16.01 15.39
N ALA A 173 7.47 17.22 15.88
CA ALA A 173 7.53 18.40 15.02
C ALA A 173 8.95 18.60 14.49
N ILE A 174 9.06 18.80 13.18
CA ILE A 174 10.30 19.08 12.44
C ILE A 174 10.17 20.49 11.88
N ILE A 175 10.77 21.47 12.55
CA ILE A 175 10.56 22.89 12.26
C ILE A 175 11.70 23.73 12.83
N ASP A 176 11.98 24.89 12.24
CA ASP A 176 12.87 25.92 12.78
C ASP A 176 12.17 26.66 13.93
N VAL A 177 12.56 26.40 15.18
CA VAL A 177 11.87 26.91 16.37
C VAL A 177 12.40 28.28 16.79
N ASP A 178 13.69 28.53 16.63
CA ASP A 178 14.32 29.80 17.03
C ASP A 178 14.42 30.83 15.89
N GLY A 179 14.07 30.44 14.67
CA GLY A 179 13.99 31.28 13.49
C GLY A 179 15.37 31.67 12.93
N ASP A 180 16.42 30.89 13.21
CA ASP A 180 17.77 31.14 12.71
C ASP A 180 18.05 30.51 11.34
N GLY A 181 17.17 29.62 10.92
CA GLY A 181 17.11 29.06 9.59
C GLY A 181 17.61 27.63 9.44
N ASP A 182 18.15 27.00 10.48
CA ASP A 182 18.31 25.54 10.50
C ASP A 182 17.11 24.84 11.16
N THR A 183 16.93 23.55 10.85
CA THR A 183 15.75 22.79 11.30
C THR A 183 15.99 22.16 12.67
N ASP A 184 15.08 22.44 13.59
CA ASP A 184 15.04 21.87 14.93
C ASP A 184 14.04 20.69 15.04
N VAL A 185 14.01 20.07 16.22
CA VAL A 185 13.07 18.99 16.54
C VAL A 185 12.41 19.23 17.90
N LEU A 186 11.07 19.12 17.93
CA LEU A 186 10.30 18.94 19.16
C LEU A 186 9.80 17.49 19.24
N SER A 187 10.17 16.78 20.30
CA SER A 187 9.72 15.40 20.55
C SER A 187 9.53 15.15 22.04
N PHE A 188 8.59 14.28 22.38
CA PHE A 188 8.37 13.90 23.78
C PHE A 188 9.55 13.08 24.31
N GLU A 189 9.84 13.27 25.60
CA GLU A 189 10.82 12.45 26.31
C GLU A 189 10.32 11.01 26.52
N LEU A 190 11.19 10.14 27.06
CA LEU A 190 10.96 8.70 27.20
C LEU A 190 9.66 8.33 27.95
N ASP A 191 9.29 9.10 28.96
CA ASP A 191 8.08 8.90 29.76
C ASP A 191 6.82 9.56 29.14
N GLY A 192 6.96 10.21 27.98
CA GLY A 192 5.86 10.83 27.21
C GLY A 192 5.24 12.07 27.89
N SER A 193 5.88 12.63 28.90
CA SER A 193 5.25 13.63 29.78
C SER A 193 5.62 15.07 29.45
N PHE A 194 6.85 15.28 29.00
CA PHE A 194 7.38 16.60 28.66
C PHE A 194 7.84 16.64 27.21
N LEU A 195 7.53 17.74 26.54
CA LEU A 195 8.03 18.01 25.21
C LEU A 195 9.44 18.59 25.31
N ASN A 196 10.42 17.91 24.71
CA ASN A 196 11.79 18.41 24.62
C ASN A 196 11.95 19.27 23.37
N TYR A 197 12.79 20.30 23.50
CA TYR A 197 13.34 21.07 22.39
C TYR A 197 14.78 20.67 22.12
N HIS A 198 15.01 20.12 20.93
CA HIS A 198 16.32 19.81 20.40
C HIS A 198 16.68 20.83 19.33
N GLN A 199 17.55 21.78 19.70
CA GLN A 199 18.04 22.83 18.81
C GLN A 199 19.15 22.28 17.92
N ASN A 200 19.08 22.55 16.62
CA ASN A 200 20.21 22.39 15.72
C ASN A 200 21.14 23.58 15.88
N ARG A 201 22.43 23.31 16.09
CA ARG A 201 23.44 24.34 16.36
C ARG A 201 24.29 24.67 15.14
N ALA A 202 23.80 24.37 13.93
CA ALA A 202 24.61 24.47 12.73
C ALA A 202 24.91 25.94 12.44
N VAL A 203 23.90 26.79 12.47
CA VAL A 203 24.04 28.23 12.23
C VAL A 203 24.96 28.87 13.26
N GLU A 204 24.79 28.64 14.56
CA GLU A 204 25.63 29.34 15.56
C GLU A 204 27.04 28.74 15.68
N LYS A 205 27.29 27.56 15.11
CA LYS A 205 28.65 27.02 14.90
C LYS A 205 29.27 27.45 13.57
N GLY A 206 28.56 28.23 12.75
CA GLY A 206 29.03 28.71 11.46
C GLY A 206 29.12 27.59 10.40
N LEU A 207 28.30 26.54 10.55
CA LEU A 207 28.16 25.45 9.60
C LEU A 207 26.99 25.73 8.65
N GLY A 208 26.88 24.94 7.58
CA GLY A 208 25.72 24.99 6.69
C GLY A 208 24.49 24.39 7.36
N ILE A 209 23.31 24.94 7.04
CA ILE A 209 22.01 24.44 7.51
C ILE A 209 21.71 23.00 7.05
N ASP A 210 22.50 22.49 6.10
CA ASP A 210 22.45 21.09 5.62
C ASP A 210 23.13 20.09 6.58
N THR A 211 23.49 20.52 7.78
CA THR A 211 24.20 19.75 8.80
C THR A 211 23.38 19.71 10.09
N PHE A 212 23.31 18.54 10.74
CA PHE A 212 22.73 18.41 12.07
C PHE A 212 23.81 18.45 13.15
N VAL A 213 23.72 19.44 14.03
CA VAL A 213 24.49 19.51 15.29
C VAL A 213 23.51 19.72 16.44
N MET A 214 22.73 18.69 16.73
CA MET A 214 21.62 18.76 17.68
C MET A 214 22.09 18.81 19.14
N GLU A 215 21.44 19.66 19.94
CA GLU A 215 21.59 19.73 21.38
C GLU A 215 20.22 19.90 22.05
N THR A 216 19.92 19.14 23.10
CA THR A 216 18.70 19.37 23.90
C THR A 216 18.83 20.66 24.68
N ARG A 217 18.06 21.68 24.31
CA ARG A 217 18.12 23.02 24.90
C ARG A 217 17.11 23.23 26.01
N ASP A 218 15.93 22.65 25.85
CA ASP A 218 14.89 22.68 26.86
C ASP A 218 14.32 21.27 27.01
N ILE A 219 14.24 20.76 28.23
CA ILE A 219 13.65 19.44 28.52
C ILE A 219 12.14 19.53 28.75
N CYS A 220 11.57 20.72 28.54
CA CYS A 220 10.23 21.10 28.97
C CYS A 220 9.80 22.36 28.21
N PHE A 221 9.81 22.24 26.89
CA PHE A 221 9.36 23.26 25.96
C PHE A 221 7.91 23.64 26.27
N GLY A 222 7.61 24.94 26.33
CA GLY A 222 6.27 25.44 26.64
C GLY A 222 5.85 25.29 28.11
N LYS A 223 6.67 24.69 28.98
CA LYS A 223 6.41 24.56 30.43
C LYS A 223 5.06 23.90 30.78
N PHE A 224 4.55 23.03 29.92
CA PHE A 224 3.36 22.23 30.21
C PHE A 224 3.74 20.79 30.54
N TYR A 225 2.74 20.03 30.98
CA TYR A 225 2.87 18.62 31.31
C TYR A 225 1.66 17.85 30.77
N GLU A 226 1.93 16.77 30.04
CA GLU A 226 0.94 15.80 29.58
C GLU A 226 0.76 14.69 30.62
N ASN A 227 -0.49 14.36 30.94
CA ASN A 227 -0.81 13.31 31.92
C ASN A 227 -1.62 12.20 31.27
N MET A 228 -1.51 10.98 31.83
CA MET A 228 -2.06 9.76 31.23
C MET A 228 -3.59 9.63 31.24
N PHE A 229 -4.33 10.50 31.96
CA PHE A 229 -5.74 10.25 32.29
C PHE A 229 -6.67 11.42 31.99
N SER A 230 -6.15 12.54 31.53
CA SER A 230 -6.92 13.77 31.38
C SER A 230 -6.84 14.30 29.96
N GLU A 231 -8.01 14.66 29.44
CA GLU A 231 -8.19 15.44 28.21
C GLU A 231 -7.78 16.92 28.39
N VAL A 232 -6.91 17.23 29.35
CA VAL A 232 -6.49 18.60 29.70
C VAL A 232 -5.05 18.55 30.18
N LEU A 233 -4.22 19.37 29.57
CA LEU A 233 -2.80 19.49 29.90
C LEU A 233 -2.61 20.37 31.14
N VAL A 234 -1.58 20.07 31.94
CA VAL A 234 -1.26 20.91 33.09
C VAL A 234 -0.30 22.01 32.62
N LEU A 235 -0.76 23.25 32.59
CA LEU A 235 0.06 24.41 32.24
C LEU A 235 0.77 24.96 33.48
N SER A 236 2.04 25.36 33.34
CA SER A 236 2.74 26.02 34.44
C SER A 236 2.22 27.43 34.66
N ASN A 237 2.03 27.80 35.93
CA ASN A 237 1.76 29.17 36.34
C ASN A 237 3.04 30.03 36.45
N ASN A 238 4.20 29.46 36.12
CA ASN A 238 5.49 30.12 36.16
C ASN A 238 6.29 29.81 34.89
N LYS A 239 6.57 30.84 34.08
CA LYS A 239 7.35 30.73 32.84
C LYS A 239 8.75 30.10 32.99
N ASP A 240 9.33 30.15 34.19
CA ASP A 240 10.67 29.66 34.45
C ASP A 240 10.68 28.24 35.05
N GLN A 241 9.50 27.63 35.25
CA GLN A 241 9.37 26.31 35.87
C GLN A 241 8.41 25.44 35.07
N CYS A 242 8.77 24.17 34.90
CA CYS A 242 7.84 23.19 34.36
C CYS A 242 6.60 23.05 35.22
N ALA A 243 5.48 22.76 34.56
CA ALA A 243 4.28 22.31 35.25
C ALA A 243 4.63 21.09 36.12
N SER A 244 4.16 21.10 37.37
CA SER A 244 4.35 20.00 38.32
C SER A 244 3.02 19.30 38.56
N GLY A 245 2.95 17.97 38.35
CA GLY A 245 1.66 17.28 38.24
C GLY A 245 1.51 15.87 38.82
N LEU A 246 2.56 15.08 39.09
CA LEU A 246 2.36 13.75 39.70
C LEU A 246 3.36 13.38 40.82
N LYS A 247 2.78 12.81 41.89
CA LYS A 247 3.41 11.74 42.68
C LYS A 247 3.40 10.49 41.80
N ASP A 248 4.58 9.95 41.56
CA ASP A 248 4.80 8.65 40.93
C ASP A 248 3.94 7.57 41.63
N ASP A 249 3.00 6.95 40.92
CA ASP A 249 2.15 5.86 41.43
C ASP A 249 2.67 4.48 41.00
N GLY A 250 3.78 4.42 40.25
CA GLY A 250 4.41 3.19 39.82
C GLY A 250 3.70 2.44 38.68
N ASN A 251 2.71 3.06 38.01
CA ASN A 251 2.06 2.44 36.85
C ASN A 251 2.83 2.72 35.54
N PRO A 252 2.98 1.73 34.64
CA PRO A 252 3.55 1.94 33.31
C PRO A 252 2.76 3.01 32.56
N ARG A 253 3.47 4.02 32.03
CA ARG A 253 2.85 5.11 31.27
C ARG A 253 2.74 4.73 29.79
N HIS A 254 1.61 5.06 29.15
CA HIS A 254 1.42 4.83 27.73
C HIS A 254 2.15 5.91 26.92
N THR A 255 3.03 5.49 26.00
CA THR A 255 3.68 6.36 25.00
C THR A 255 2.78 6.47 23.77
N GLY A 256 2.55 7.68 23.26
CA GLY A 256 1.74 7.90 22.05
C GLY A 256 1.24 9.33 21.91
N SER A 257 2.10 10.24 21.48
CA SER A 257 1.77 11.66 21.27
C SER A 257 2.12 12.14 19.86
N THR A 258 1.37 13.11 19.34
CA THR A 258 1.66 13.78 18.08
C THR A 258 1.80 15.28 18.30
N VAL A 259 2.77 15.88 17.63
CA VAL A 259 3.12 17.29 17.79
C VAL A 259 3.08 17.96 16.42
N LEU A 260 2.27 19.00 16.31
CA LEU A 260 2.30 19.95 15.21
C LEU A 260 2.65 21.32 15.81
N ALA A 261 3.80 21.86 15.43
CA ALA A 261 4.25 23.19 15.84
C ALA A 261 4.13 24.17 14.67
N PHE A 262 3.69 25.39 14.94
CA PHE A 262 3.53 26.45 13.95
C PHE A 262 3.40 27.81 14.64
N ASP A 263 3.71 28.86 13.90
CA ASP A 263 3.52 30.25 14.35
C ASP A 263 2.12 30.72 13.88
N ASN A 264 1.19 30.83 14.82
CA ASN A 264 -0.22 31.12 14.55
C ASN A 264 -0.51 32.63 14.47
N ASP A 265 0.39 33.49 14.98
CA ASP A 265 0.19 34.93 15.05
C ASP A 265 1.34 35.79 14.49
N CYS A 266 2.35 35.14 13.89
CA CYS A 266 3.56 35.72 13.32
C CYS A 266 4.41 36.52 14.31
N ASP A 267 4.38 36.16 15.60
CA ASP A 267 5.24 36.78 16.61
C ASP A 267 6.65 36.13 16.68
N GLY A 268 6.86 35.07 15.89
CA GLY A 268 8.11 34.35 15.73
C GLY A 268 8.32 33.25 16.75
N ASP A 269 7.35 32.99 17.62
CA ASP A 269 7.33 31.85 18.52
C ASP A 269 6.33 30.77 18.07
N MET A 270 6.35 29.59 18.72
CA MET A 270 5.59 28.43 18.24
C MET A 270 4.44 28.09 19.17
N GLU A 271 3.24 28.07 18.60
CA GLU A 271 2.07 27.35 19.11
C GLU A 271 2.20 25.84 18.88
N LEU A 272 1.36 25.06 19.56
CA LEU A 272 1.30 23.62 19.39
C LEU A 272 -0.14 23.13 19.20
N ILE A 273 -0.35 22.25 18.22
CA ILE A 273 -1.47 21.31 18.19
C ILE A 273 -0.96 19.95 18.63
N LEU A 274 -1.61 19.36 19.62
CA LEU A 274 -1.27 18.06 20.18
C LEU A 274 -2.42 17.06 19.99
N GLY A 275 -2.06 15.81 19.77
CA GLY A 275 -2.96 14.66 19.87
C GLY A 275 -2.32 13.53 20.64
N ASP A 276 -3.11 12.79 21.40
CA ASP A 276 -2.63 11.79 22.36
C ASP A 276 -3.41 10.48 22.23
N VAL A 277 -2.74 9.36 22.54
CA VAL A 277 -3.26 7.99 22.34
C VAL A 277 -4.53 7.70 23.12
N ALA A 278 -4.73 8.33 24.27
CA ALA A 278 -5.92 8.17 25.11
C ALA A 278 -7.05 9.13 24.72
N ASN A 279 -6.83 10.02 23.75
CA ASN A 279 -7.72 11.13 23.44
C ASN A 279 -8.41 10.98 22.07
N THR A 280 -9.58 11.60 21.96
CA THR A 280 -10.41 11.61 20.74
C THR A 280 -10.47 12.98 20.06
N ARG A 281 -9.67 13.95 20.54
CA ARG A 281 -9.69 15.36 20.13
C ARG A 281 -8.27 15.90 19.99
N LEU A 282 -8.15 17.06 19.36
CA LEU A 282 -6.92 17.83 19.30
C LEU A 282 -6.93 18.96 20.34
N PHE A 283 -5.76 19.21 20.92
CA PHE A 283 -5.49 20.31 21.85
C PHE A 283 -4.70 21.38 21.12
N MET A 284 -5.12 22.64 21.18
CA MET A 284 -4.31 23.77 20.72
C MET A 284 -3.75 24.51 21.94
N LEU A 285 -2.44 24.72 21.98
CA LEU A 285 -1.74 25.46 23.02
C LEU A 285 -1.26 26.79 22.46
N THR A 286 -1.53 27.87 23.21
CA THR A 286 -1.06 29.21 22.87
C THR A 286 0.19 29.54 23.66
N ASN A 287 1.25 29.92 22.96
CA ASN A 287 2.46 30.40 23.59
C ASN A 287 2.26 31.86 24.01
N GLY A 288 2.50 32.16 25.28
CA GLY A 288 2.51 33.54 25.80
C GLY A 288 3.93 34.01 26.13
N GLY A 289 4.92 33.27 25.64
CA GLY A 289 6.34 33.47 25.89
C GLY A 289 7.01 34.28 24.78
N ASN A 290 8.08 33.71 24.24
CA ASN A 290 8.74 34.15 23.00
C ASN A 290 9.58 32.98 22.47
N LYS A 291 10.14 33.14 21.26
CA LYS A 291 10.93 32.11 20.58
C LYS A 291 12.11 31.52 21.36
N ASN A 292 12.70 32.28 22.28
CA ASN A 292 13.83 31.80 23.10
C ASN A 292 13.39 31.14 24.41
N ALA A 293 12.13 31.32 24.81
CA ALA A 293 11.60 30.87 26.09
C ALA A 293 10.08 30.65 25.96
N ALA A 294 9.71 29.53 25.32
CA ALA A 294 8.32 29.15 25.14
C ALA A 294 7.63 28.90 26.49
N TRP A 295 6.42 29.44 26.65
CA TRP A 295 5.58 29.26 27.82
C TRP A 295 4.11 29.22 27.39
N MET A 296 3.51 28.04 27.43
CA MET A 296 2.11 27.83 27.07
C MET A 296 1.22 28.39 28.18
N THR A 297 0.47 29.43 27.85
CA THR A 297 -0.34 30.18 28.83
C THR A 297 -1.83 29.86 28.74
N SER A 298 -2.29 29.34 27.59
CA SER A 298 -3.65 28.85 27.40
C SER A 298 -3.70 27.59 26.57
N GLN A 299 -4.81 26.86 26.71
CA GLN A 299 -5.13 25.70 25.90
C GLN A 299 -6.59 25.73 25.46
N GLU A 300 -6.85 25.14 24.32
CA GLU A 300 -8.17 24.83 23.78
C GLU A 300 -8.28 23.31 23.61
N SER A 301 -9.18 22.68 24.38
CA SER A 301 -9.27 21.21 24.45
C SER A 301 -10.19 20.55 23.42
N ASN A 302 -10.77 21.34 22.52
CA ASN A 302 -11.68 20.90 21.48
C ASN A 302 -11.44 21.67 20.18
N PHE A 303 -10.19 21.70 19.73
CA PHE A 303 -9.80 22.47 18.56
C PHE A 303 -10.32 21.87 17.22
N PRO A 304 -10.78 22.70 16.27
CA PRO A 304 -11.14 24.12 16.40
C PRO A 304 -12.56 24.31 16.97
N SER A 305 -12.67 24.89 18.16
CA SER A 305 -13.91 25.11 18.93
C SER A 305 -14.83 26.17 18.33
N TYR A 306 -14.26 27.06 17.51
CA TYR A 306 -14.99 28.09 16.79
C TYR A 306 -15.67 27.57 15.50
N ASN A 307 -15.40 26.33 15.10
CA ASN A 307 -16.03 25.66 13.95
C ASN A 307 -16.55 24.28 14.39
N VAL A 308 -16.24 23.22 13.63
CA VAL A 308 -16.50 21.83 13.98
C VAL A 308 -15.23 21.27 14.62
N PRO A 309 -15.19 21.01 15.94
CA PRO A 309 -14.04 20.40 16.60
C PRO A 309 -13.67 19.06 15.97
N VAL A 310 -12.38 18.77 15.87
CA VAL A 310 -11.92 17.43 15.48
C VAL A 310 -12.33 16.44 16.57
N GLU A 311 -13.07 15.40 16.17
CA GLU A 311 -13.48 14.33 17.08
C GLU A 311 -13.49 12.97 16.37
N MET A 312 -12.57 12.07 16.75
CA MET A 312 -12.38 10.76 16.13
C MET A 312 -11.95 9.73 17.18
N ASN A 313 -12.32 8.46 17.02
CA ASN A 313 -11.96 7.45 18.01
C ASN A 313 -10.45 7.16 18.02
N LEU A 314 -9.85 7.46 19.18
CA LEU A 314 -8.47 7.29 19.68
C LEU A 314 -7.32 7.71 18.76
N PHE A 315 -6.43 8.52 19.34
CA PHE A 315 -5.14 8.96 18.83
C PHE A 315 -5.24 9.71 17.50
N ILE A 316 -5.10 11.03 17.51
CA ILE A 316 -5.24 11.86 16.30
C ILE A 316 -3.90 12.53 16.00
N ALA A 317 -3.58 12.66 14.72
CA ALA A 317 -2.48 13.50 14.23
C ALA A 317 -3.03 14.64 13.37
N ALA A 318 -2.34 15.78 13.40
CA ALA A 318 -2.66 16.97 12.62
C ALA A 318 -1.48 17.38 11.74
N PHE A 319 -1.78 17.94 10.57
CA PHE A 319 -0.79 18.40 9.60
C PHE A 319 -1.22 19.71 8.95
N LEU A 320 -0.26 20.57 8.61
CA LEU A 320 -0.48 21.84 7.91
C LEU A 320 0.10 21.78 6.49
N LEU A 321 -0.77 21.90 5.49
CA LEU A 321 -0.43 21.81 4.07
C LEU A 321 -1.19 22.85 3.28
N ASP A 322 -0.60 23.39 2.22
CA ASP A 322 -1.39 24.17 1.25
C ASP A 322 -2.03 23.16 0.30
N VAL A 323 -3.35 22.96 0.40
CA VAL A 323 -4.06 21.94 -0.40
C VAL A 323 -4.81 22.53 -1.59
N ASN A 324 -5.01 23.85 -1.60
CA ASN A 324 -5.76 24.55 -2.65
C ASN A 324 -4.90 25.55 -3.44
N ASN A 325 -3.60 25.60 -3.15
CA ASN A 325 -2.59 26.48 -3.74
C ASN A 325 -2.90 27.98 -3.56
N ASP A 326 -3.56 28.36 -2.47
CA ASP A 326 -3.86 29.76 -2.16
C ASP A 326 -2.74 30.47 -1.36
N GLY A 327 -1.66 29.75 -1.05
CA GLY A 327 -0.52 30.24 -0.30
C GLY A 327 -0.71 30.19 1.22
N LYS A 328 -1.84 29.67 1.71
CA LYS A 328 -2.11 29.46 3.14
C LYS A 328 -2.05 27.98 3.44
N LYS A 329 -1.59 27.66 4.65
CA LYS A 329 -1.64 26.28 5.14
C LYS A 329 -3.02 25.97 5.71
N ASP A 330 -3.59 24.88 5.23
CA ASP A 330 -4.83 24.22 5.63
C ASP A 330 -4.54 23.08 6.62
N LEU A 331 -5.52 22.74 7.44
CA LEU A 331 -5.38 21.72 8.49
C LEU A 331 -5.97 20.39 8.04
N ILE A 332 -5.16 19.33 8.07
CA ILE A 332 -5.61 17.94 7.92
C ILE A 332 -5.53 17.24 9.28
N ALA A 333 -6.60 16.56 9.68
CA ALA A 333 -6.63 15.70 10.86
C ALA A 333 -7.03 14.26 10.49
N THR A 334 -6.36 13.27 11.07
CA THR A 334 -6.61 11.84 10.80
C THR A 334 -6.24 11.00 12.04
N PRO A 335 -6.83 9.80 12.22
CA PRO A 335 -6.36 8.86 13.23
C PRO A 335 -4.88 8.54 13.03
N ASN A 336 -4.17 8.38 14.15
CA ASN A 336 -2.80 7.90 14.27
C ASN A 336 -2.73 6.47 14.83
N GLU A 337 -3.88 5.88 15.18
CA GLU A 337 -3.99 4.49 15.62
C GLU A 337 -4.04 3.50 14.44
N THR A 338 -3.31 2.38 14.54
CA THR A 338 -3.06 1.48 13.39
C THR A 338 -4.29 0.66 12.98
N ASP A 339 -5.03 0.07 13.93
CA ASP A 339 -6.23 -0.73 13.65
C ASP A 339 -7.48 -0.15 14.33
N GLY A 340 -7.35 0.29 15.58
CA GLY A 340 -8.46 0.75 16.43
C GLY A 340 -9.08 2.11 16.06
N GLY A 341 -8.49 2.87 15.13
CA GLY A 341 -9.04 4.15 14.68
C GLY A 341 -10.30 3.98 13.80
N ILE A 342 -11.18 4.99 13.83
CA ILE A 342 -12.28 5.07 12.83
C ILE A 342 -11.70 5.02 11.41
N ASN A 343 -12.44 4.42 10.47
CA ASN A 343 -11.96 4.20 9.10
C ASN A 343 -13.02 4.54 8.03
N ARG A 344 -13.99 5.36 8.42
CA ARG A 344 -14.98 5.98 7.55
C ARG A 344 -15.14 7.42 8.01
N GLN A 345 -15.11 8.37 7.07
CA GLN A 345 -15.12 9.80 7.43
C GLN A 345 -14.02 10.15 8.43
N HIS A 346 -12.78 9.72 8.13
CA HIS A 346 -11.65 9.74 9.05
C HIS A 346 -10.46 10.59 8.59
N ILE A 347 -10.52 11.25 7.43
CA ILE A 347 -9.49 12.20 6.99
C ILE A 347 -10.17 13.55 6.81
N TRP A 348 -10.10 14.38 7.85
CA TRP A 348 -10.80 15.65 7.88
C TRP A 348 -9.88 16.74 7.36
N LEU A 349 -10.38 17.51 6.39
CA LEU A 349 -9.71 18.69 5.85
C LEU A 349 -10.48 19.93 6.26
N TYR A 350 -9.75 20.90 6.78
CA TYR A 350 -10.22 22.24 7.11
C TYR A 350 -9.45 23.27 6.30
N LEU A 351 -10.17 24.14 5.58
CA LEU A 351 -9.54 25.21 4.83
C LEU A 351 -9.25 26.40 5.73
N ASN A 352 -8.11 27.04 5.49
CA ASN A 352 -7.72 28.26 6.17
C ASN A 352 -8.37 29.49 5.52
N THR A 353 -9.50 29.89 6.07
CA THR A 353 -10.25 31.08 5.64
C THR A 353 -9.69 32.40 6.21
N GLY A 354 -8.72 32.30 7.13
CA GLY A 354 -8.04 33.43 7.76
C GLY A 354 -6.84 33.92 6.97
N THR A 355 -5.79 34.28 7.68
CA THR A 355 -4.48 34.65 7.11
C THR A 355 -3.41 33.64 7.52
N ALA A 356 -2.20 33.74 6.96
CA ALA A 356 -1.06 32.96 7.44
C ALA A 356 -0.72 33.25 8.92
N CYS A 357 -0.88 34.51 9.37
CA CYS A 357 -0.59 34.98 10.74
C CYS A 357 -1.83 35.04 11.65
N ALA A 358 -2.92 34.38 11.25
CA ALA A 358 -4.14 34.25 12.04
C ALA A 358 -5.02 33.23 11.30
N PRO A 359 -4.61 31.96 11.24
CA PRO A 359 -5.34 30.96 10.50
C PRO A 359 -6.71 30.72 11.14
N LYS A 360 -7.70 30.47 10.29
CA LYS A 360 -9.05 30.11 10.71
C LYS A 360 -9.51 28.88 9.95
N PHE A 361 -9.49 27.74 10.62
CA PHE A 361 -9.76 26.44 10.03
C PHE A 361 -11.27 26.17 10.02
N GLU A 362 -11.86 26.13 8.83
CA GLU A 362 -13.26 25.80 8.61
C GLU A 362 -13.39 24.43 7.93
N LEU A 363 -14.18 23.53 8.50
CA LEU A 363 -14.32 22.16 7.99
C LEU A 363 -14.82 22.17 6.54
N TYR A 364 -14.06 21.54 5.65
CA TYR A 364 -14.40 21.38 4.24
C TYR A 364 -14.96 19.99 3.96
N THR A 365 -14.25 18.94 4.37
CA THR A 365 -14.72 17.54 4.23
C THR A 365 -14.18 16.66 5.35
N LYS A 366 -14.85 15.54 5.62
CA LYS A 366 -14.41 14.49 6.54
C LYS A 366 -13.76 13.29 5.83
N GLN A 367 -13.69 13.32 4.50
CA GLN A 367 -13.27 12.19 3.67
C GLN A 367 -12.23 12.60 2.63
N PHE A 368 -11.35 13.54 2.96
CA PHE A 368 -10.37 14.05 2.01
C PHE A 368 -9.56 12.90 1.38
N LEU A 369 -9.54 12.85 0.04
CA LEU A 369 -8.99 11.78 -0.83
C LEU A 369 -9.73 10.44 -0.75
N VAL A 370 -10.19 10.02 0.42
CA VAL A 370 -10.72 8.66 0.66
C VAL A 370 -12.15 8.45 0.17
N ASP A 371 -12.90 9.50 -0.13
CA ASP A 371 -14.21 9.39 -0.80
C ASP A 371 -14.11 9.00 -2.28
N GLU A 372 -12.94 9.18 -2.91
CA GLU A 372 -12.66 8.77 -4.28
C GLU A 372 -11.94 7.40 -4.37
N MET A 373 -11.78 6.70 -3.24
CA MET A 373 -11.11 5.39 -3.18
C MET A 373 -12.11 4.25 -2.95
N VAL A 374 -11.79 3.07 -3.48
CA VAL A 374 -12.43 1.83 -3.03
C VAL A 374 -11.93 1.51 -1.63
N SER A 375 -12.86 1.23 -0.70
CA SER A 375 -12.52 0.85 0.67
C SER A 375 -13.51 -0.13 1.28
N ALA A 376 -13.02 -1.30 1.70
CA ALA A 376 -13.70 -2.24 2.58
C ALA A 376 -13.48 -1.92 4.08
N GLY A 377 -13.03 -0.70 4.40
CA GLY A 377 -12.72 -0.24 5.75
C GLY A 377 -11.29 -0.57 6.19
N ALA A 378 -10.86 -1.83 6.12
CA ALA A 378 -9.49 -2.28 6.41
C ALA A 378 -9.30 -3.76 5.99
N LYS A 379 -8.04 -4.21 5.81
CA LYS A 379 -7.67 -5.60 5.45
C LYS A 379 -8.54 -6.14 4.29
N SER A 380 -8.57 -5.45 3.17
CA SER A 380 -9.45 -5.85 2.07
C SER A 380 -9.01 -7.18 1.47
N ASP A 381 -9.94 -8.07 1.20
CA ASP A 381 -9.69 -9.40 0.63
C ASP A 381 -10.61 -9.62 -0.58
N PRO A 382 -10.06 -9.65 -1.81
CA PRO A 382 -10.86 -9.72 -3.03
C PRO A 382 -11.24 -11.16 -3.40
N ALA A 383 -12.41 -11.33 -4.03
CA ALA A 383 -12.77 -12.52 -4.80
C ALA A 383 -13.49 -12.08 -6.09
N VAL A 384 -13.23 -12.78 -7.20
CA VAL A 384 -13.77 -12.39 -8.52
C VAL A 384 -14.58 -13.53 -9.13
N GLY A 385 -15.77 -13.22 -9.65
CA GLY A 385 -16.64 -14.21 -10.29
C GLY A 385 -17.96 -13.59 -10.78
N ASP A 386 -18.62 -14.24 -11.73
CA ASP A 386 -19.94 -13.79 -12.22
C ASP A 386 -21.03 -14.13 -11.20
N LEU A 387 -21.48 -13.13 -10.45
CA LEU A 387 -22.50 -13.26 -9.42
C LEU A 387 -23.87 -12.77 -9.89
N THR A 388 -23.93 -12.12 -11.05
CA THR A 388 -25.19 -11.64 -11.63
C THR A 388 -25.72 -12.52 -12.75
N GLY A 389 -24.92 -13.47 -13.22
CA GLY A 389 -25.25 -14.39 -14.29
C GLY A 389 -25.20 -13.76 -15.69
N ASP A 390 -24.56 -12.59 -15.83
CA ASP A 390 -24.50 -11.84 -17.10
C ASP A 390 -23.23 -12.11 -17.92
N GLY A 391 -22.38 -13.02 -17.45
CA GLY A 391 -21.16 -13.44 -18.11
C GLY A 391 -19.98 -12.48 -17.91
N LEU A 392 -20.12 -11.47 -17.06
CA LEU A 392 -19.04 -10.56 -16.67
C LEU A 392 -18.53 -10.92 -15.25
N PRO A 393 -17.21 -10.89 -15.01
CA PRO A 393 -16.67 -11.11 -13.68
C PRO A 393 -16.99 -9.92 -12.78
N ASP A 394 -17.72 -10.15 -11.69
CA ASP A 394 -17.99 -9.20 -10.61
C ASP A 394 -16.91 -9.30 -9.52
N LEU A 395 -16.88 -8.32 -8.60
CA LEU A 395 -15.91 -8.24 -7.50
C LEU A 395 -16.59 -8.24 -6.13
N LEU A 396 -16.21 -9.19 -5.29
CA LEU A 396 -16.44 -9.14 -3.85
C LEU A 396 -15.20 -8.62 -3.13
N LEU A 397 -15.40 -7.77 -2.12
CA LEU A 397 -14.33 -7.28 -1.27
C LEU A 397 -14.71 -7.45 0.20
N GLY A 398 -14.14 -8.48 0.82
CA GLY A 398 -14.20 -8.69 2.26
C GLY A 398 -13.28 -7.71 3.00
N GLY A 399 -13.51 -7.50 4.29
CA GLY A 399 -12.67 -6.64 5.11
C GLY A 399 -12.81 -6.90 6.60
N ASN A 400 -11.93 -6.29 7.39
CA ASN A 400 -11.98 -6.25 8.87
C ASN A 400 -13.01 -5.23 9.39
N GLY A 401 -13.85 -4.70 8.51
CA GLY A 401 -15.04 -3.95 8.87
C GLY A 401 -14.88 -2.43 8.95
N VAL A 402 -16.04 -1.80 9.06
CA VAL A 402 -16.21 -0.35 9.10
C VAL A 402 -16.42 0.08 10.54
N TYR A 403 -15.62 1.05 10.97
CA TYR A 403 -15.69 1.70 12.26
C TYR A 403 -16.03 3.19 12.08
N ARG A 404 -17.19 3.58 12.61
CA ARG A 404 -17.65 4.97 12.70
C ARG A 404 -17.63 5.43 14.14
N GLN A 405 -17.51 6.74 14.32
CA GLN A 405 -17.58 7.36 15.64
C GLN A 405 -18.90 7.00 16.35
N GLY A 406 -18.80 6.53 17.60
CA GLY A 406 -19.97 6.15 18.41
C GLY A 406 -20.62 4.81 18.05
N GLU A 407 -20.10 4.07 17.07
CA GLU A 407 -20.61 2.75 16.68
C GLU A 407 -19.63 1.63 17.04
N LEU A 408 -20.11 0.39 17.19
CA LEU A 408 -19.20 -0.76 17.20
C LEU A 408 -18.67 -1.01 15.78
N LYS A 409 -17.40 -1.42 15.66
CA LYS A 409 -16.83 -1.89 14.39
C LYS A 409 -17.64 -3.09 13.89
N LYS A 410 -18.08 -3.05 12.64
CA LYS A 410 -18.89 -4.11 12.01
C LYS A 410 -18.24 -4.56 10.72
N CYS A 411 -18.14 -5.87 10.48
CA CYS A 411 -17.64 -6.40 9.21
C CYS A 411 -18.52 -5.97 8.03
N ARG A 412 -17.96 -6.03 6.83
CA ARG A 412 -18.63 -5.72 5.56
C ARG A 412 -18.09 -6.63 4.48
N LEU A 413 -19.00 -7.10 3.63
CA LEU A 413 -18.69 -7.72 2.36
C LEU A 413 -19.24 -6.79 1.28
N ASN A 414 -18.34 -6.16 0.52
CA ASN A 414 -18.74 -5.19 -0.50
C ASN A 414 -18.93 -5.95 -1.80
N PHE A 415 -20.04 -5.69 -2.50
CA PHE A 415 -20.34 -6.26 -3.80
C PHE A 415 -20.31 -5.16 -4.87
N TYR A 416 -19.38 -5.31 -5.81
CA TYR A 416 -19.24 -4.47 -6.99
C TYR A 416 -19.63 -5.26 -8.22
N LYS A 417 -20.69 -4.81 -8.90
CA LYS A 417 -21.10 -5.38 -10.18
C LYS A 417 -20.21 -4.85 -11.29
N ASN A 418 -19.77 -5.71 -12.20
CA ASN A 418 -19.15 -5.27 -13.45
C ASN A 418 -20.22 -4.76 -14.42
N THR A 419 -20.24 -3.44 -14.63
CA THR A 419 -21.17 -2.73 -15.52
C THR A 419 -20.54 -2.35 -16.86
N GLY A 420 -19.26 -2.68 -17.04
CA GLY A 420 -18.50 -2.38 -18.25
C GLY A 420 -18.67 -3.47 -19.31
N THR A 421 -17.56 -3.88 -19.90
CA THR A 421 -17.50 -4.99 -20.84
C THR A 421 -16.46 -6.00 -20.41
N LYS A 422 -16.49 -7.20 -21.01
CA LYS A 422 -15.49 -8.24 -20.75
C LYS A 422 -14.04 -7.73 -20.91
N THR A 423 -13.78 -6.90 -21.91
CA THR A 423 -12.42 -6.39 -22.21
C THR A 423 -12.07 -5.06 -21.58
N GLN A 424 -13.06 -4.39 -20.97
CA GLN A 424 -12.92 -3.10 -20.29
C GLN A 424 -13.84 -3.15 -19.07
N PRO A 425 -13.39 -3.79 -17.98
CA PRO A 425 -14.20 -3.93 -16.77
C PRO A 425 -14.42 -2.58 -16.11
N GLU A 426 -15.64 -2.36 -15.64
CA GLU A 426 -16.02 -1.20 -14.84
C GLU A 426 -16.87 -1.67 -13.66
N PHE A 427 -16.52 -1.30 -12.43
CA PHE A 427 -17.11 -1.85 -11.23
C PHE A 427 -18.00 -0.83 -10.51
N THR A 428 -19.30 -1.07 -10.47
CA THR A 428 -20.27 -0.24 -9.75
C THR A 428 -20.64 -0.88 -8.43
N LEU A 429 -20.40 -0.18 -7.31
CA LEU A 429 -20.81 -0.61 -5.97
C LEU A 429 -22.33 -0.81 -5.93
N GLN A 430 -22.77 -2.05 -5.71
CA GLN A 430 -24.18 -2.38 -5.52
C GLN A 430 -24.55 -2.37 -4.04
N GLU A 431 -23.76 -3.04 -3.20
CA GLU A 431 -24.03 -3.19 -1.77
C GLU A 431 -22.73 -3.12 -0.96
N GLU A 432 -22.66 -2.23 0.04
CA GLU A 432 -21.54 -2.19 0.99
C GLU A 432 -21.60 -3.34 2.02
N ASP A 433 -22.80 -3.87 2.28
CA ASP A 433 -23.07 -4.93 3.27
C ASP A 433 -23.82 -6.09 2.64
N TYR A 434 -23.24 -6.63 1.56
CA TYR A 434 -23.80 -7.75 0.83
C TYR A 434 -24.03 -8.94 1.78
N LEU A 435 -25.16 -9.63 1.61
CA LEU A 435 -25.61 -10.73 2.49
C LEU A 435 -25.84 -10.31 3.96
N ASN A 436 -25.91 -9.01 4.25
CA ASN A 436 -26.12 -8.45 5.59
C ASN A 436 -25.07 -8.97 6.59
N MET A 437 -23.83 -9.12 6.14
CA MET A 437 -22.73 -9.69 6.93
C MET A 437 -22.48 -8.95 8.25
N SER A 438 -22.77 -7.64 8.28
CA SER A 438 -22.65 -6.83 9.49
C SER A 438 -23.48 -7.32 10.69
N VAL A 439 -24.52 -8.11 10.44
CA VAL A 439 -25.37 -8.74 11.47
C VAL A 439 -24.97 -10.21 11.72
N LEU A 440 -24.43 -10.89 10.71
CA LEU A 440 -24.13 -12.32 10.78
C LEU A 440 -22.81 -12.62 11.51
N SER A 441 -21.80 -11.77 11.39
CA SER A 441 -20.49 -12.00 12.00
C SER A 441 -20.49 -11.76 13.51
N THR A 442 -20.21 -12.82 14.26
CA THR A 442 -19.85 -12.74 15.68
C THR A 442 -18.33 -12.57 15.78
N GLN A 443 -17.85 -11.34 16.06
CA GLN A 443 -16.46 -10.94 16.39
C GLN A 443 -15.47 -12.08 16.69
N PRO A 444 -14.21 -12.08 16.15
CA PRO A 444 -13.49 -11.02 15.43
C PRO A 444 -13.81 -10.90 13.93
N LEU A 445 -13.40 -9.77 13.37
CA LEU A 445 -13.74 -9.29 12.03
C LEU A 445 -12.56 -9.48 11.06
N ALA A 446 -12.78 -10.21 9.97
CA ALA A 446 -11.93 -10.27 8.78
C ALA A 446 -12.63 -11.22 7.81
N LEU A 447 -13.43 -10.67 6.89
CA LEU A 447 -14.11 -11.50 5.91
C LEU A 447 -13.16 -11.78 4.74
N SER A 448 -12.97 -13.05 4.42
CA SER A 448 -12.13 -13.52 3.31
C SER A 448 -12.99 -14.40 2.37
N PRO A 449 -13.50 -13.83 1.26
CA PRO A 449 -14.34 -14.56 0.32
C PRO A 449 -13.51 -15.45 -0.62
N ALA A 450 -14.06 -16.57 -1.05
CA ALA A 450 -13.56 -17.36 -2.18
C ALA A 450 -14.75 -17.95 -2.96
N LEU A 451 -14.72 -17.82 -4.29
CA LEU A 451 -15.79 -18.28 -5.18
C LEU A 451 -15.36 -19.53 -5.95
N ALA A 452 -16.26 -20.50 -6.05
CA ALA A 452 -16.09 -21.70 -6.87
C ALA A 452 -17.44 -22.40 -7.08
N ASP A 453 -17.61 -23.07 -8.22
CA ASP A 453 -18.73 -24.00 -8.45
C ASP A 453 -18.46 -25.29 -7.67
N MET A 454 -18.98 -25.40 -6.45
CA MET A 454 -18.62 -26.49 -5.51
C MET A 454 -19.44 -27.75 -5.72
N ASP A 455 -20.62 -27.65 -6.33
CA ASP A 455 -21.51 -28.77 -6.60
C ASP A 455 -21.75 -29.07 -8.10
N ASP A 456 -20.91 -28.47 -8.97
CA ASP A 456 -20.87 -28.69 -10.42
C ASP A 456 -22.24 -28.49 -11.09
N ASP A 457 -22.99 -27.52 -10.60
CA ASP A 457 -24.30 -27.15 -11.14
C ASP A 457 -24.20 -26.02 -12.19
N GLY A 458 -23.03 -25.39 -12.30
CA GLY A 458 -22.69 -24.35 -13.27
C GLY A 458 -22.90 -22.91 -12.77
N ASP A 459 -23.17 -22.72 -11.49
CA ASP A 459 -23.15 -21.43 -10.82
C ASP A 459 -22.06 -21.37 -9.71
N LEU A 460 -21.74 -20.16 -9.22
CA LEU A 460 -20.66 -20.00 -8.23
C LEU A 460 -21.21 -20.01 -6.81
N ASP A 461 -20.70 -20.91 -5.99
CA ASP A 461 -20.84 -20.90 -4.52
C ASP A 461 -19.82 -19.98 -3.87
N LEU A 462 -20.05 -19.65 -2.58
CA LEU A 462 -19.21 -18.75 -1.81
C LEU A 462 -18.73 -19.41 -0.50
N TRP A 463 -17.41 -19.55 -0.37
CA TRP A 463 -16.75 -19.72 0.92
C TRP A 463 -16.44 -18.36 1.52
N LEU A 464 -16.66 -18.23 2.83
CA LEU A 464 -16.31 -17.01 3.54
C LEU A 464 -15.62 -17.35 4.87
N GLY A 465 -14.34 -17.03 4.97
CA GLY A 465 -13.60 -17.11 6.22
C GLY A 465 -13.87 -15.92 7.14
N ASP A 466 -13.78 -16.15 8.45
CA ASP A 466 -13.91 -15.12 9.48
C ASP A 466 -12.65 -14.97 10.36
N GLY A 467 -12.61 -13.89 11.15
CA GLY A 467 -11.50 -13.60 12.06
C GLY A 467 -11.39 -14.57 13.24
N ASN A 468 -12.42 -15.40 13.49
CA ASN A 468 -12.38 -16.50 14.46
C ASN A 468 -11.75 -17.76 13.89
N GLY A 469 -11.38 -17.79 12.61
CA GLY A 469 -10.85 -19.00 12.00
C GLY A 469 -11.89 -20.00 11.56
N ARG A 470 -13.14 -19.59 11.45
CA ARG A 470 -14.27 -20.42 11.03
C ARG A 470 -14.70 -20.05 9.61
N LEU A 471 -15.48 -20.94 9.01
CA LEU A 471 -15.97 -20.78 7.65
C LEU A 471 -17.50 -20.74 7.65
N TYR A 472 -18.04 -19.82 6.86
CA TYR A 472 -19.36 -19.93 6.28
C TYR A 472 -19.21 -20.65 4.93
N PHE A 473 -20.18 -21.48 4.59
CA PHE A 473 -20.36 -21.97 3.24
C PHE A 473 -21.74 -21.54 2.76
N PHE A 474 -21.77 -20.78 1.68
CA PHE A 474 -22.96 -20.27 1.02
C PHE A 474 -23.17 -21.05 -0.27
N THR A 475 -24.22 -21.85 -0.32
CA THR A 475 -24.69 -22.52 -1.53
C THR A 475 -25.54 -21.57 -2.34
N ASN A 476 -25.20 -21.36 -3.60
CA ASN A 476 -26.04 -20.64 -4.53
C ASN A 476 -27.17 -21.57 -5.02
N THR A 477 -28.39 -21.04 -5.05
CA THR A 477 -29.60 -21.81 -5.37
C THR A 477 -30.35 -21.22 -6.56
N ALA A 478 -29.76 -20.23 -7.24
CA ALA A 478 -30.37 -19.55 -8.37
C ALA A 478 -30.27 -20.36 -9.67
N GLY A 479 -29.21 -21.17 -9.80
CA GLY A 479 -28.85 -21.89 -11.01
C GLY A 479 -28.06 -21.02 -12.00
N PRO A 480 -27.46 -21.66 -13.04
CA PRO A 480 -26.55 -21.00 -13.97
C PRO A 480 -27.14 -19.79 -14.70
N GLY A 481 -26.34 -18.74 -14.85
CA GLY A 481 -26.73 -17.53 -15.59
C GLY A 481 -27.82 -16.69 -14.91
N SER A 482 -28.07 -16.92 -13.61
CA SER A 482 -28.96 -16.11 -12.79
C SER A 482 -28.17 -15.36 -11.73
N GLN A 483 -28.72 -14.24 -11.25
CA GLN A 483 -28.16 -13.55 -10.10
C GLN A 483 -28.15 -14.49 -8.88
N ALA A 484 -27.00 -14.59 -8.23
CA ALA A 484 -26.75 -15.52 -7.14
C ALA A 484 -27.79 -15.34 -6.01
N ASN A 485 -28.30 -16.47 -5.51
CA ASN A 485 -29.21 -16.54 -4.39
C ASN A 485 -28.68 -17.50 -3.34
N PHE A 486 -27.96 -16.96 -2.36
CA PHE A 486 -27.22 -17.76 -1.41
C PHE A 486 -28.05 -18.21 -0.20
N THR A 487 -27.84 -19.46 0.21
CA THR A 487 -28.24 -20.02 1.52
C THR A 487 -27.00 -20.54 2.22
N TYR A 488 -26.90 -20.44 3.54
CA TYR A 488 -25.62 -20.71 4.22
C TYR A 488 -25.69 -21.63 5.43
N VAL A 489 -24.55 -22.25 5.71
CA VAL A 489 -24.27 -22.99 6.95
C VAL A 489 -23.10 -22.33 7.68
N TYR A 490 -23.27 -22.09 8.98
CA TYR A 490 -22.20 -21.60 9.86
C TYR A 490 -22.32 -22.16 11.29
N PRO A 491 -21.21 -22.56 11.94
CA PRO A 491 -19.91 -22.81 11.31
C PRO A 491 -19.98 -24.05 10.40
N TYR A 492 -19.39 -23.98 9.21
CA TYR A 492 -19.35 -25.13 8.31
C TYR A 492 -18.52 -26.27 8.94
N ASN A 493 -19.17 -27.41 9.16
CA ASN A 493 -18.63 -28.63 9.76
C ASN A 493 -17.73 -28.44 11.01
N ASN A 494 -17.90 -27.35 11.75
CA ASN A 494 -17.02 -26.94 12.85
C ASN A 494 -15.52 -26.90 12.49
N ILE A 495 -15.17 -26.63 11.22
CA ILE A 495 -13.78 -26.37 10.82
C ILE A 495 -13.27 -25.15 11.59
N PHE A 496 -12.08 -25.31 12.19
CA PHE A 496 -11.36 -24.25 12.88
C PHE A 496 -9.88 -24.37 12.55
N VAL A 497 -9.32 -23.36 11.89
CA VAL A 497 -7.94 -23.38 11.38
C VAL A 497 -6.97 -22.56 12.21
N GLY A 498 -7.45 -21.57 12.97
CA GLY A 498 -6.63 -20.50 13.55
C GLY A 498 -7.19 -19.13 13.13
N GLN A 499 -6.75 -18.04 13.74
CA GLN A 499 -7.33 -16.69 13.48
C GLN A 499 -7.22 -16.29 12.01
N ASP A 500 -8.14 -15.43 11.55
CA ASP A 500 -8.22 -14.91 10.17
C ASP A 500 -8.19 -16.04 9.10
N ALA A 501 -9.24 -16.85 9.03
CA ALA A 501 -9.36 -17.91 8.03
C ALA A 501 -9.49 -17.32 6.61
N LYS A 502 -8.68 -17.84 5.67
CA LYS A 502 -8.67 -17.42 4.26
C LYS A 502 -8.84 -18.62 3.33
N PRO A 503 -10.06 -18.93 2.89
CA PRO A 503 -10.31 -20.07 2.02
C PRO A 503 -9.74 -19.84 0.62
N CYS A 504 -9.29 -20.91 -0.03
CA CYS A 504 -8.89 -20.99 -1.43
C CYS A 504 -9.29 -22.37 -1.94
N VAL A 505 -10.00 -22.43 -3.06
CA VAL A 505 -10.59 -23.67 -3.57
C VAL A 505 -9.90 -24.09 -4.86
N ARG A 506 -9.41 -25.33 -4.90
CA ARG A 506 -8.84 -25.93 -6.12
C ARG A 506 -8.71 -27.44 -5.99
N ASP A 507 -8.78 -28.17 -7.10
CA ASP A 507 -8.34 -29.58 -7.11
C ASP A 507 -6.82 -29.63 -6.90
N VAL A 508 -6.37 -30.14 -5.74
CA VAL A 508 -4.94 -30.22 -5.40
C VAL A 508 -4.37 -31.63 -5.48
N ASN A 509 -5.19 -32.64 -5.71
CA ASN A 509 -4.71 -34.02 -5.78
C ASN A 509 -4.87 -34.64 -7.19
N GLY A 510 -5.55 -33.95 -8.10
CA GLY A 510 -5.80 -34.33 -9.48
C GLY A 510 -6.93 -35.34 -9.66
N ASP A 511 -7.82 -35.51 -8.66
CA ASP A 511 -8.93 -36.46 -8.71
C ASP A 511 -10.22 -35.89 -9.35
N GLY A 512 -10.20 -34.62 -9.74
CA GLY A 512 -11.31 -33.91 -10.36
C GLY A 512 -12.34 -33.36 -9.37
N LEU A 513 -12.08 -33.45 -8.06
CA LEU A 513 -12.86 -32.81 -7.01
C LEU A 513 -12.15 -31.55 -6.54
N LEU A 514 -12.92 -30.48 -6.31
CA LEU A 514 -12.37 -29.27 -5.72
C LEU A 514 -12.07 -29.51 -4.24
N ASP A 515 -10.83 -29.26 -3.84
CA ASP A 515 -10.37 -29.31 -2.45
C ASP A 515 -10.34 -27.91 -1.82
N LEU A 516 -10.31 -27.86 -0.49
CA LEU A 516 -10.30 -26.62 0.27
C LEU A 516 -8.94 -26.43 0.96
N MET A 517 -8.22 -25.39 0.54
CA MET A 517 -7.07 -24.86 1.26
C MET A 517 -7.52 -23.68 2.11
N VAL A 518 -7.01 -23.56 3.33
CA VAL A 518 -7.34 -22.44 4.22
C VAL A 518 -6.08 -21.91 4.87
N GLY A 519 -5.69 -20.70 4.49
CA GLY A 519 -4.65 -19.95 5.19
C GLY A 519 -5.16 -19.41 6.52
N GLU A 520 -4.26 -19.23 7.49
CA GLU A 520 -4.57 -18.60 8.78
C GLU A 520 -3.41 -17.74 9.29
N GLN A 521 -3.67 -16.88 10.27
CA GLN A 521 -2.74 -15.86 10.76
C GLN A 521 -1.42 -16.42 11.33
N ASN A 522 -1.38 -17.63 11.87
CA ASN A 522 -0.21 -18.20 12.57
C ASN A 522 0.69 -19.11 11.71
N ASN A 523 0.79 -18.81 10.41
CA ASN A 523 1.72 -19.47 9.49
C ASN A 523 1.36 -20.93 9.18
N GLU A 524 0.09 -21.27 9.11
CA GLU A 524 -0.38 -22.54 8.56
C GLU A 524 -1.18 -22.33 7.27
N LEU A 525 -0.94 -23.23 6.30
CA LEU A 525 -1.86 -23.53 5.20
C LEU A 525 -2.50 -24.88 5.49
N ASN A 526 -3.80 -24.90 5.77
CA ASN A 526 -4.53 -26.12 6.13
C ASN A 526 -5.23 -26.69 4.90
N LEU A 527 -4.91 -27.94 4.53
CA LEU A 527 -5.56 -28.63 3.41
C LEU A 527 -6.65 -29.57 3.92
N PHE A 528 -7.83 -29.48 3.32
CA PHE A 528 -8.96 -30.37 3.50
C PHE A 528 -9.35 -30.95 2.14
N LEU A 529 -9.23 -32.27 2.01
CA LEU A 529 -9.63 -32.97 0.80
C LEU A 529 -11.15 -33.13 0.73
N ASN A 530 -11.70 -33.02 -0.47
CA ASN A 530 -13.08 -33.35 -0.70
C ASN A 530 -13.26 -34.87 -0.73
N THR A 531 -13.88 -35.40 0.31
CA THR A 531 -14.18 -36.84 0.46
C THR A 531 -15.56 -37.24 -0.05
N GLY A 532 -16.30 -36.27 -0.59
CA GLY A 532 -17.64 -36.43 -1.12
C GLY A 532 -17.65 -36.77 -2.60
N THR A 533 -18.58 -36.14 -3.31
CA THR A 533 -18.68 -36.23 -4.77
C THR A 533 -18.62 -34.84 -5.37
N LYS A 534 -18.45 -34.78 -6.70
CA LYS A 534 -18.46 -33.51 -7.44
C LYS A 534 -19.70 -32.66 -7.14
N ASN A 535 -20.88 -33.29 -7.07
CA ASN A 535 -22.15 -32.59 -6.78
C ASN A 535 -22.56 -32.53 -5.31
N ASN A 536 -21.70 -33.00 -4.40
CA ASN A 536 -21.99 -32.99 -2.97
C ASN A 536 -20.65 -33.06 -2.22
N PRO A 537 -19.93 -31.94 -2.13
CA PRO A 537 -18.63 -31.88 -1.51
C PRO A 537 -18.72 -32.13 0.00
N VAL A 538 -17.75 -32.87 0.54
CA VAL A 538 -17.69 -33.18 1.98
C VAL A 538 -16.26 -33.00 2.48
N PHE A 539 -16.07 -32.03 3.37
CA PHE A 539 -14.77 -31.76 4.00
C PHE A 539 -14.73 -32.26 5.44
N PRO A 540 -13.62 -32.86 5.90
CA PRO A 540 -13.44 -33.20 7.31
C PRO A 540 -13.35 -31.94 8.19
N ASN A 541 -13.56 -32.10 9.50
CA ASN A 541 -13.45 -31.00 10.46
C ASN A 541 -12.01 -30.75 10.96
N ILE A 542 -11.08 -31.62 10.57
CA ILE A 542 -9.64 -31.51 10.79
C ILE A 542 -8.92 -31.58 9.45
N PRO A 543 -7.81 -30.85 9.26
CA PRO A 543 -7.10 -30.86 7.99
C PRO A 543 -6.40 -32.19 7.74
N ASP A 544 -6.41 -32.63 6.49
CA ASP A 544 -5.64 -33.78 6.01
C ASP A 544 -4.13 -33.49 6.07
N GLN A 545 -3.74 -32.25 5.79
CA GLN A 545 -2.38 -31.76 6.01
C GLN A 545 -2.38 -30.35 6.63
N ARG A 546 -1.67 -30.20 7.74
CA ARG A 546 -1.32 -28.88 8.30
C ARG A 546 -0.05 -28.37 7.65
N ASN A 547 0.03 -27.05 7.47
CA ASN A 547 1.12 -26.40 6.76
C ASN A 547 1.44 -27.12 5.44
N TYR A 548 0.41 -27.25 4.60
CA TYR A 548 0.43 -27.97 3.33
C TYR A 548 1.66 -27.61 2.50
N GLY A 549 2.46 -28.64 2.17
CA GLY A 549 3.72 -28.48 1.43
C GLY A 549 4.89 -27.87 2.21
N GLY A 550 4.77 -27.70 3.53
CA GLY A 550 5.78 -27.04 4.35
C GLY A 550 6.04 -25.59 3.93
N LEU A 551 5.01 -24.90 3.43
CA LEU A 551 5.12 -23.57 2.83
C LEU A 551 5.74 -22.55 3.80
N PHE A 552 5.36 -22.63 5.07
CA PHE A 552 5.80 -21.68 6.08
C PHE A 552 6.80 -22.30 7.06
N SER A 553 7.80 -21.51 7.45
CA SER A 553 8.77 -21.86 8.49
C SER A 553 8.22 -21.50 9.88
N THR A 554 8.55 -22.31 10.89
CA THR A 554 8.24 -22.02 12.30
C THR A 554 9.01 -20.83 12.89
N THR A 555 9.96 -20.26 12.14
CA THR A 555 10.79 -19.11 12.55
C THR A 555 10.50 -17.82 11.78
N ASP A 556 9.55 -17.83 10.85
CA ASP A 556 9.18 -16.62 10.10
C ASP A 556 8.05 -15.89 10.84
N PHE A 557 8.38 -14.80 11.53
CA PHE A 557 7.39 -13.97 12.24
C PHE A 557 6.82 -12.85 11.35
N TYR A 558 7.09 -12.86 10.04
CA TYR A 558 6.62 -11.83 9.09
C TYR A 558 5.47 -12.34 8.18
N THR A 559 4.88 -13.49 8.48
CA THR A 559 3.90 -14.21 7.63
C THR A 559 2.46 -14.16 8.18
N PHE A 560 2.08 -13.15 8.96
CA PHE A 560 0.76 -13.04 9.61
C PHE A 560 -0.46 -12.80 8.68
N ASN A 561 -0.35 -13.01 7.37
CA ASN A 561 -1.39 -12.64 6.41
C ASN A 561 -1.69 -13.68 5.31
N ASN A 562 -1.29 -14.95 5.46
CA ASN A 562 -1.29 -16.09 4.51
C ASN A 562 -2.44 -16.24 3.50
N SER A 563 -2.62 -15.25 2.63
CA SER A 563 -3.50 -15.27 1.48
C SER A 563 -2.76 -15.94 0.33
N ILE A 564 -3.46 -16.85 -0.34
CA ILE A 564 -2.90 -17.71 -1.38
C ILE A 564 -3.81 -17.68 -2.60
N ALA A 565 -3.23 -17.41 -3.76
CA ALA A 565 -3.88 -17.59 -5.05
C ALA A 565 -3.15 -18.68 -5.84
N THR A 566 -3.75 -19.86 -5.92
CA THR A 566 -3.17 -21.00 -6.63
C THR A 566 -3.61 -21.02 -8.09
N PHE A 567 -2.73 -21.43 -9.00
CA PHE A 567 -3.03 -21.58 -10.42
C PHE A 567 -2.22 -22.70 -11.07
N GLU A 568 -2.66 -23.17 -12.23
CA GLU A 568 -1.91 -24.12 -13.04
C GLU A 568 -1.22 -23.37 -14.16
N ASN A 569 0.05 -23.69 -14.41
CA ASN A 569 0.80 -23.17 -15.54
C ASN A 569 1.70 -24.23 -16.15
N GLN A 570 1.46 -24.56 -17.43
CA GLN A 570 2.24 -25.56 -18.18
C GLN A 570 2.28 -26.94 -17.48
N GLY A 571 1.17 -27.33 -16.83
CA GLY A 571 1.06 -28.58 -16.08
C GLY A 571 1.78 -28.57 -14.73
N LYS A 572 2.16 -27.39 -14.23
CA LYS A 572 2.70 -27.21 -12.89
C LYS A 572 1.76 -26.35 -12.05
N ARG A 573 1.53 -26.78 -10.81
CA ARG A 573 0.84 -25.97 -9.82
C ARG A 573 1.74 -24.87 -9.30
N MET A 574 1.20 -23.66 -9.31
CA MET A 574 1.86 -22.43 -8.87
C MET A 574 0.99 -21.74 -7.82
N ALA A 575 1.61 -20.87 -7.02
CA ALA A 575 0.91 -20.06 -6.05
C ALA A 575 1.56 -18.70 -5.89
N TYR A 576 0.74 -17.65 -5.86
CA TYR A 576 1.13 -16.37 -5.28
C TYR A 576 0.78 -16.35 -3.80
N ILE A 577 1.69 -15.82 -2.98
CA ILE A 577 1.52 -15.67 -1.54
C ILE A 577 1.74 -14.20 -1.17
N GLY A 578 0.75 -13.59 -0.53
CA GLY A 578 0.83 -12.25 0.03
C GLY A 578 1.24 -12.25 1.51
N TYR A 579 2.13 -11.34 1.90
CA TYR A 579 2.75 -11.30 3.24
C TYR A 579 2.30 -10.10 4.07
N GLU A 580 2.54 -10.16 5.38
CA GLU A 580 2.27 -9.08 6.34
C GLU A 580 3.00 -7.80 5.98
N ASP A 581 4.25 -7.88 5.48
CA ASP A 581 5.09 -6.73 5.17
C ASP A 581 4.91 -6.18 3.75
N GLY A 582 3.84 -6.62 3.07
CA GLY A 582 3.43 -6.18 1.74
C GLY A 582 4.14 -6.84 0.57
N ARG A 583 4.99 -7.84 0.83
CA ARG A 583 5.64 -8.64 -0.21
C ARG A 583 4.66 -9.58 -0.90
N LEU A 584 4.94 -9.83 -2.18
CA LEU A 584 4.32 -10.88 -2.99
C LEU A 584 5.39 -11.88 -3.41
N SER A 585 5.19 -13.16 -3.11
CA SER A 585 6.10 -14.24 -3.53
C SER A 585 5.41 -15.21 -4.50
N LEU A 586 6.18 -15.84 -5.38
CA LEU A 586 5.73 -16.87 -6.31
C LEU A 586 6.38 -18.21 -5.95
N TYR A 587 5.55 -19.24 -5.85
CA TYR A 587 5.94 -20.60 -5.55
C TYR A 587 5.51 -21.57 -6.66
N GLU A 588 6.25 -22.67 -6.78
CA GLU A 588 5.92 -23.82 -7.62
C GLU A 588 5.84 -25.07 -6.75
N TRP A 589 4.81 -25.90 -6.97
CA TRP A 589 4.69 -27.18 -6.31
C TRP A 589 5.69 -28.20 -6.86
N SER A 590 6.38 -28.88 -5.96
CA SER A 590 7.29 -29.99 -6.28
C SER A 590 6.85 -31.24 -5.51
N GLY A 591 6.18 -32.16 -6.21
CA GLY A 591 5.73 -33.44 -5.65
C GLY A 591 4.52 -34.01 -6.39
N ASP A 592 4.02 -35.14 -5.90
CA ASP A 592 2.93 -35.90 -6.51
C ASP A 592 1.66 -35.79 -5.68
N GLY A 593 0.57 -35.33 -6.30
CA GLY A 593 -0.72 -35.07 -5.62
C GLY A 593 -0.52 -34.14 -4.42
N ILE A 594 -0.85 -34.63 -3.22
CA ILE A 594 -0.66 -33.90 -1.96
C ILE A 594 0.72 -34.12 -1.30
N ASN A 595 1.54 -35.03 -1.81
CA ASN A 595 2.84 -35.37 -1.24
C ASN A 595 3.94 -34.56 -1.94
N GLY A 596 4.24 -33.38 -1.42
CA GLY A 596 5.22 -32.49 -2.02
C GLY A 596 5.54 -31.28 -1.15
N THR A 597 6.22 -30.31 -1.76
CA THR A 597 6.58 -29.06 -1.11
C THR A 597 6.44 -27.87 -2.06
N TRP A 598 6.18 -26.70 -1.49
CA TRP A 598 6.21 -25.45 -2.24
C TRP A 598 7.65 -24.92 -2.34
N VAL A 599 8.13 -24.80 -3.57
CA VAL A 599 9.46 -24.28 -3.88
C VAL A 599 9.34 -22.81 -4.26
N LEU A 600 10.01 -21.93 -3.51
CA LEU A 600 10.06 -20.50 -3.79
C LEU A 600 10.78 -20.23 -5.12
N LEU A 601 10.10 -19.59 -6.06
CA LEU A 601 10.67 -19.16 -7.33
C LEU A 601 11.14 -17.70 -7.27
N ASP A 602 10.32 -16.82 -6.69
CA ASP A 602 10.63 -15.41 -6.53
C ASP A 602 10.05 -14.89 -5.21
N ALA A 603 10.88 -14.28 -4.37
CA ALA A 603 10.51 -13.75 -3.06
C ALA A 603 9.92 -12.32 -3.12
N ASN A 604 9.98 -11.68 -4.28
CA ASN A 604 9.59 -10.28 -4.47
C ASN A 604 9.12 -10.04 -5.91
N VAL A 605 8.05 -10.74 -6.25
CA VAL A 605 7.42 -10.75 -7.57
C VAL A 605 7.15 -9.33 -8.07
N GLY A 606 7.68 -9.00 -9.25
CA GLY A 606 7.45 -7.71 -9.92
C GLY A 606 7.88 -6.49 -9.11
N LYS A 607 8.60 -6.68 -7.99
CA LYS A 607 8.82 -5.66 -6.94
C LYS A 607 7.51 -5.00 -6.49
N ILE A 608 6.43 -5.76 -6.46
CA ILE A 608 5.12 -5.31 -6.00
C ILE A 608 5.16 -5.25 -4.47
N HIS A 609 5.17 -4.02 -3.94
CA HIS A 609 4.96 -3.72 -2.52
C HIS A 609 3.75 -2.81 -2.43
N ARG A 610 2.61 -3.38 -2.05
CA ARG A 610 1.30 -2.75 -2.20
C ARG A 610 0.53 -2.68 -0.89
N GLY A 611 1.28 -2.31 0.14
CA GLY A 611 0.81 -2.18 1.50
C GLY A 611 0.89 -3.49 2.27
N ASN A 612 1.06 -3.37 3.57
CA ASN A 612 1.07 -4.46 4.54
C ASN A 612 -0.25 -5.25 4.47
N LYS A 613 -0.19 -6.50 4.93
CA LYS A 613 -1.28 -7.48 4.85
C LYS A 613 -1.81 -7.64 3.42
N LEU A 614 -0.91 -7.97 2.51
CA LEU A 614 -1.25 -8.17 1.10
C LEU A 614 -2.10 -9.44 0.93
N ASN A 615 -3.31 -9.29 0.40
CA ASN A 615 -4.21 -10.37 0.03
C ASN A 615 -4.22 -10.55 -1.49
N THR A 616 -4.31 -11.78 -1.98
CA THR A 616 -4.15 -12.11 -3.38
C THR A 616 -5.32 -12.92 -3.90
N GLU A 617 -5.83 -12.51 -5.05
CA GLU A 617 -6.78 -13.26 -5.87
C GLU A 617 -6.28 -13.31 -7.31
N LEU A 618 -6.64 -14.35 -8.05
CA LEU A 618 -6.35 -14.48 -9.47
C LEU A 618 -7.62 -14.66 -10.29
N ALA A 619 -7.82 -13.81 -11.29
CA ALA A 619 -8.90 -13.93 -12.25
C ALA A 619 -8.51 -13.30 -13.60
N ASP A 620 -9.13 -13.73 -14.69
CA ASP A 620 -9.03 -13.04 -16.00
C ASP A 620 -10.07 -11.91 -16.03
N VAL A 621 -9.75 -10.79 -15.37
CA VAL A 621 -10.71 -9.71 -15.09
C VAL A 621 -11.07 -8.95 -16.37
N ASN A 622 -10.11 -8.85 -17.29
CA ASN A 622 -10.25 -8.15 -18.56
C ASN A 622 -10.44 -9.10 -19.78
N GLY A 623 -10.58 -10.41 -19.54
CA GLY A 623 -10.88 -11.38 -20.59
C GLY A 623 -9.82 -11.51 -21.69
N ASP A 624 -8.56 -11.12 -21.44
CA ASP A 624 -7.47 -11.19 -22.41
C ASP A 624 -6.80 -12.58 -22.45
N GLY A 625 -7.19 -13.48 -21.55
CA GLY A 625 -6.66 -14.83 -21.43
C GLY A 625 -5.36 -14.93 -20.62
N ILE A 626 -4.97 -13.85 -19.96
CA ILE A 626 -3.86 -13.74 -19.01
C ILE A 626 -4.47 -13.69 -17.60
N TRP A 627 -3.80 -14.31 -16.64
CA TRP A 627 -4.19 -14.16 -15.24
C TRP A 627 -3.91 -12.73 -14.77
N ASP A 628 -4.91 -12.07 -14.20
CA ASP A 628 -4.75 -10.82 -13.46
C ASP A 628 -4.70 -11.10 -11.95
N LEU A 629 -3.74 -10.48 -11.28
CA LEU A 629 -3.68 -10.36 -9.84
C LEU A 629 -4.60 -9.23 -9.39
N VAL A 630 -5.53 -9.56 -8.50
CA VAL A 630 -6.33 -8.60 -7.74
C VAL A 630 -5.82 -8.61 -6.31
N LEU A 631 -5.31 -7.46 -5.87
CA LEU A 631 -4.61 -7.32 -4.60
C LEU A 631 -5.40 -6.47 -3.62
N GLY A 632 -5.62 -6.99 -2.42
CA GLY A 632 -6.11 -6.24 -1.28
C GLY A 632 -5.00 -5.98 -0.25
N ASN A 633 -5.20 -5.02 0.65
CA ASN A 633 -4.20 -4.69 1.68
C ASN A 633 -4.83 -4.14 2.96
N PHE A 634 -4.01 -3.84 3.98
CA PHE A 634 -4.49 -3.34 5.27
C PHE A 634 -5.20 -1.97 5.20
N GLY A 635 -4.82 -1.13 4.24
CA GLY A 635 -5.47 0.16 3.94
C GLY A 635 -6.92 0.01 3.46
N GLY A 636 -7.31 -1.18 3.02
CA GLY A 636 -8.70 -1.55 2.75
C GLY A 636 -9.17 -1.35 1.31
N GLY A 637 -8.32 -0.91 0.39
CA GLY A 637 -8.66 -0.81 -1.04
C GLY A 637 -7.99 -1.88 -1.91
N VAL A 638 -8.23 -1.80 -3.21
CA VAL A 638 -7.87 -2.83 -4.20
C VAL A 638 -6.90 -2.32 -5.26
N GLN A 639 -6.07 -3.20 -5.83
CA GLN A 639 -5.10 -2.89 -6.90
C GLN A 639 -5.02 -4.05 -7.91
N PHE A 640 -4.69 -3.77 -9.17
CA PHE A 640 -4.75 -4.75 -10.26
C PHE A 640 -3.45 -4.82 -11.07
N TYR A 641 -3.02 -6.04 -11.38
CA TYR A 641 -1.81 -6.31 -12.17
C TYR A 641 -2.02 -7.48 -13.12
N SER A 642 -1.71 -7.31 -14.40
CA SER A 642 -1.61 -8.46 -15.31
C SER A 642 -0.31 -9.22 -15.04
N THR A 643 -0.39 -10.55 -15.02
CA THR A 643 0.75 -11.45 -14.79
C THR A 643 1.39 -11.88 -16.13
N PRO A 644 2.55 -12.55 -16.12
CA PRO A 644 3.07 -13.18 -17.34
C PRO A 644 2.42 -14.54 -17.67
N PHE A 645 1.37 -14.97 -16.96
CA PHE A 645 0.83 -16.33 -17.04
C PHE A 645 -0.53 -16.39 -17.76
N LEU A 646 -0.70 -17.38 -18.66
CA LEU A 646 -1.94 -17.61 -19.38
C LEU A 646 -2.93 -18.47 -18.57
N VAL A 647 -4.22 -18.17 -18.67
CA VAL A 647 -5.30 -18.84 -17.93
C VAL A 647 -5.41 -20.33 -18.29
N ASN A 648 -5.17 -20.69 -19.54
CA ASN A 648 -5.33 -22.04 -20.09
C ASN A 648 -4.03 -22.60 -20.67
N SER A 649 -2.92 -22.53 -19.93
CA SER A 649 -1.68 -23.20 -20.34
C SER A 649 -1.70 -24.70 -19.95
N SER A 650 -2.65 -25.45 -20.52
CA SER A 650 -2.52 -26.91 -20.56
C SER A 650 -1.19 -27.27 -21.23
N SER A 651 -0.53 -28.32 -20.74
CA SER A 651 0.74 -28.85 -21.25
C SER A 651 0.64 -29.47 -22.64
N THR A 652 0.00 -28.80 -23.59
CA THR A 652 0.56 -28.81 -24.93
C THR A 652 1.91 -28.15 -24.78
N GLN A 653 2.98 -28.93 -24.90
CA GLN A 653 4.24 -28.37 -25.36
C GLN A 653 3.89 -27.41 -26.50
N TYR A 654 3.86 -26.12 -26.23
CA TYR A 654 4.27 -25.18 -27.23
C TYR A 654 5.73 -25.58 -27.43
N SER A 655 5.95 -26.44 -28.43
CA SER A 655 7.21 -26.41 -29.14
C SER A 655 7.47 -24.92 -29.31
N VAL A 656 8.53 -24.43 -28.66
CA VAL A 656 9.12 -23.16 -29.05
C VAL A 656 9.18 -23.27 -30.57
N LEU A 657 8.33 -22.52 -31.26
CA LEU A 657 8.32 -22.49 -32.72
C LEU A 657 9.61 -21.77 -33.09
N ASP A 658 10.70 -22.53 -33.06
CA ASP A 658 12.03 -22.16 -33.54
C ASP A 658 12.06 -22.00 -35.07
N ASN A 659 10.88 -21.99 -35.71
CA ASN A 659 10.71 -21.85 -37.14
C ASN A 659 10.66 -20.39 -37.60
N ILE A 660 10.81 -19.38 -36.74
CA ILE A 660 10.87 -17.97 -37.17
C ILE A 660 12.30 -17.48 -37.07
N GLU A 661 13.04 -17.45 -38.17
CA GLU A 661 14.38 -16.83 -38.21
C GLU A 661 14.25 -15.37 -38.67
N MET A 662 14.96 -14.46 -37.99
CA MET A 662 14.98 -13.03 -38.29
C MET A 662 16.41 -12.57 -38.54
N TYR A 663 16.73 -12.15 -39.77
CA TYR A 663 18.09 -11.76 -40.15
C TYR A 663 18.12 -10.76 -41.31
N PRO A 664 19.20 -9.96 -41.46
CA PRO A 664 20.25 -9.76 -40.47
C PRO A 664 19.71 -9.03 -39.24
N ASN A 665 20.36 -9.20 -38.09
CA ASN A 665 20.09 -8.43 -36.89
C ASN A 665 21.42 -8.26 -36.12
N PRO A 666 22.09 -7.08 -36.16
CA PRO A 666 21.57 -5.79 -36.64
C PRO A 666 21.27 -5.69 -38.15
N ALA A 667 20.31 -4.85 -38.53
CA ALA A 667 19.77 -4.72 -39.89
C ALA A 667 19.89 -3.30 -40.47
N ASN A 668 20.33 -3.16 -41.73
CA ASN A 668 20.54 -1.83 -42.35
C ASN A 668 19.40 -1.38 -43.26
N ASP A 669 19.04 -2.15 -44.29
CA ASP A 669 18.04 -1.68 -45.27
C ASP A 669 16.80 -2.57 -45.29
N TYR A 670 16.96 -3.83 -44.90
CA TYR A 670 15.89 -4.82 -44.90
C TYR A 670 16.02 -5.79 -43.73
N LEU A 671 14.88 -6.33 -43.32
CA LEU A 671 14.74 -7.45 -42.40
C LEU A 671 14.15 -8.64 -43.15
N GLN A 672 14.80 -9.79 -43.10
CA GLN A 672 14.22 -11.03 -43.58
C GLN A 672 13.63 -11.83 -42.44
N ILE A 673 12.44 -12.35 -42.69
CA ILE A 673 11.71 -13.24 -41.81
C ILE A 673 11.52 -14.54 -42.57
N LYS A 674 12.15 -15.61 -42.08
CA LYS A 674 11.98 -16.95 -42.63
C LYS A 674 11.09 -17.74 -41.70
N SER A 675 9.97 -18.26 -42.22
CA SER A 675 9.10 -19.13 -41.45
C SER A 675 8.31 -20.14 -42.27
N SER A 676 7.94 -21.26 -41.64
CA SER A 676 7.03 -22.27 -42.21
C SER A 676 5.58 -21.78 -42.26
N ASP A 677 5.21 -20.84 -41.39
CA ASP A 677 3.84 -20.40 -41.17
C ASP A 677 3.65 -18.92 -41.55
N GLN A 678 2.39 -18.53 -41.70
CA GLN A 678 2.02 -17.15 -42.03
C GLN A 678 1.67 -16.37 -40.77
N TYR A 679 2.23 -15.17 -40.66
CA TYR A 679 2.08 -14.26 -39.53
C TYR A 679 1.74 -12.85 -40.00
N TRP A 680 1.02 -12.14 -39.15
CA TRP A 680 0.97 -10.68 -39.17
C TRP A 680 2.13 -10.15 -38.32
N VAL A 681 3.09 -9.48 -38.96
CA VAL A 681 4.28 -8.93 -38.30
C VAL A 681 4.05 -7.46 -38.02
N ILE A 682 4.25 -7.05 -36.77
CA ILE A 682 4.18 -5.65 -36.35
C ILE A 682 5.54 -5.24 -35.80
N ILE A 683 6.15 -4.20 -36.38
CA ILE A 683 7.37 -3.58 -35.85
C ILE A 683 6.94 -2.32 -35.09
N SER A 684 7.32 -2.23 -33.82
CA SER A 684 7.11 -1.05 -32.98
C SER A 684 8.43 -0.47 -32.49
N ASP A 685 8.47 0.83 -32.25
CA ASP A 685 9.57 1.46 -31.50
C ASP A 685 9.52 1.12 -30.00
N VAL A 686 10.46 1.67 -29.22
CA VAL A 686 10.56 1.42 -27.78
C VAL A 686 9.38 2.00 -26.97
N GLU A 687 8.64 2.95 -27.54
CA GLU A 687 7.42 3.53 -26.95
C GLU A 687 6.17 2.72 -27.35
N GLY A 688 6.34 1.63 -28.11
CA GLY A 688 5.25 0.73 -28.52
C GLY A 688 4.51 1.19 -29.78
N LYS A 689 4.85 2.35 -30.35
CA LYS A 689 4.20 2.88 -31.56
C LYS A 689 4.56 2.01 -32.76
N THR A 690 3.55 1.54 -33.47
CA THR A 690 3.74 0.74 -34.69
C THR A 690 4.37 1.58 -35.79
N VAL A 691 5.55 1.17 -36.24
CA VAL A 691 6.29 1.79 -37.35
C VAL A 691 6.15 1.00 -38.65
N CYS A 692 5.83 -0.30 -38.57
CA CYS A 692 5.57 -1.14 -39.74
C CYS A 692 4.59 -2.27 -39.38
N ALA A 693 3.73 -2.66 -40.32
CA ALA A 693 2.94 -3.87 -40.22
C ALA A 693 2.92 -4.60 -41.57
N LYS A 694 3.14 -5.92 -41.57
CA LYS A 694 3.23 -6.72 -42.80
C LYS A 694 2.83 -8.17 -42.59
N HIS A 695 2.09 -8.73 -43.55
CA HIS A 695 1.78 -10.16 -43.58
C HIS A 695 2.90 -10.98 -44.23
N THR A 696 3.31 -12.09 -43.63
CA THR A 696 4.25 -13.04 -44.24
C THR A 696 3.48 -14.03 -45.11
N ALA A 697 3.32 -13.71 -46.39
CA ALA A 697 2.62 -14.58 -47.35
C ALA A 697 3.50 -15.74 -47.85
N GLU A 698 4.82 -15.60 -47.75
CA GLU A 698 5.81 -16.55 -48.28
C GLU A 698 6.76 -17.04 -47.17
N ALA A 699 7.37 -18.20 -47.40
CA ALA A 699 8.30 -18.82 -46.45
C ALA A 699 9.54 -17.96 -46.12
N LEU A 700 9.86 -17.00 -46.98
CA LEU A 700 10.86 -15.95 -46.74
C LEU A 700 10.26 -14.60 -47.13
N THR A 701 9.98 -13.76 -46.14
CA THR A 701 9.41 -12.42 -46.33
C THR A 701 10.45 -11.36 -46.04
N SER A 702 10.67 -10.44 -46.98
CA SER A 702 11.54 -9.27 -46.79
C SER A 702 10.72 -8.03 -46.41
N ILE A 703 11.13 -7.31 -45.36
CA ILE A 703 10.56 -6.05 -44.92
C ILE A 703 11.59 -4.94 -45.15
N ASP A 704 11.22 -3.92 -45.91
CA ASP A 704 12.05 -2.71 -46.09
C ASP A 704 11.99 -1.87 -44.81
N ILE A 705 13.16 -1.58 -44.25
CA ILE A 705 13.32 -0.81 -43.00
C ILE A 705 14.34 0.33 -43.16
N LYS A 706 14.73 0.67 -44.39
CA LYS A 706 15.79 1.67 -44.66
C LYS A 706 15.46 3.05 -44.07
N ASP A 707 14.16 3.37 -43.99
CA ASP A 707 13.66 4.66 -43.54
C ASP A 707 13.43 4.71 -42.01
N LEU A 708 13.63 3.59 -41.30
CA LEU A 708 13.57 3.58 -39.84
C LEU A 708 14.83 4.21 -39.23
N PRO A 709 14.69 5.14 -38.26
CA PRO A 709 15.82 5.65 -37.48
C PRO A 709 16.66 4.53 -36.86
N LYS A 710 17.98 4.73 -36.72
CA LYS A 710 18.85 3.79 -36.00
C LYS A 710 18.38 3.67 -34.55
N GLY A 711 18.21 2.43 -34.08
CA GLY A 711 17.60 2.22 -32.77
C GLY A 711 17.19 0.78 -32.51
N MET A 712 16.56 0.57 -31.36
CA MET A 712 15.97 -0.71 -30.99
C MET A 712 14.48 -0.70 -31.32
N TYR A 713 14.00 -1.81 -31.87
CA TYR A 713 12.60 -2.03 -32.22
C TYR A 713 12.14 -3.40 -31.74
N PHE A 714 10.84 -3.56 -31.57
CA PHE A 714 10.19 -4.82 -31.22
C PHE A 714 9.37 -5.34 -32.40
N VAL A 715 9.60 -6.59 -32.78
CA VAL A 715 8.94 -7.27 -33.90
C VAL A 715 8.00 -8.33 -33.33
N LYS A 716 6.70 -8.02 -33.28
CA LYS A 716 5.63 -8.91 -32.84
C LYS A 716 5.14 -9.76 -34.00
N PHE A 717 4.96 -11.06 -33.78
CA PHE A 717 4.40 -12.01 -34.74
C PHE A 717 3.03 -12.46 -34.24
N LEU A 718 1.98 -12.19 -35.00
CA LEU A 718 0.61 -12.55 -34.66
C LEU A 718 0.06 -13.59 -35.63
N GLN A 719 -0.72 -14.54 -35.14
CA GLN A 719 -1.46 -15.48 -35.97
C GLN A 719 -2.92 -15.47 -35.51
N GLN A 720 -3.86 -15.25 -36.44
CA GLN A 720 -5.29 -15.11 -36.15
C GLN A 720 -5.58 -14.07 -35.03
N GLY A 721 -4.80 -12.99 -34.97
CA GLY A 721 -4.96 -11.91 -33.98
C GLY A 721 -4.31 -12.17 -32.61
N LYS A 722 -3.78 -13.38 -32.35
CA LYS A 722 -3.05 -13.69 -31.10
C LYS A 722 -1.55 -13.51 -31.27
N LEU A 723 -0.87 -12.94 -30.28
CA LEU A 723 0.59 -12.81 -30.26
C LEU A 723 1.23 -14.19 -30.08
N ILE A 724 2.09 -14.57 -31.02
CA ILE A 724 2.83 -15.84 -31.00
C ILE A 724 4.22 -15.66 -30.39
N THR A 725 4.94 -14.62 -30.81
CA THR A 725 6.26 -14.29 -30.25
C THR A 725 6.63 -12.83 -30.52
N CYS A 726 7.60 -12.30 -29.78
CA CYS A 726 8.17 -10.97 -29.98
C CYS A 726 9.71 -11.09 -30.05
N LYS A 727 10.33 -10.43 -31.04
CA LYS A 727 11.79 -10.42 -31.23
C LYS A 727 12.34 -9.01 -31.27
N LYS A 728 13.54 -8.82 -30.73
CA LYS A 728 14.25 -7.54 -30.77
C LYS A 728 14.94 -7.34 -32.11
N LEU A 729 14.73 -6.21 -32.75
CA LEU A 729 15.45 -5.74 -33.94
C LEU A 729 16.38 -4.59 -33.57
N ILE A 730 17.64 -4.65 -33.99
CA ILE A 730 18.60 -3.55 -33.93
C ILE A 730 18.77 -3.00 -35.35
N LYS A 731 18.48 -1.72 -35.54
CA LYS A 731 18.49 -1.02 -36.84
C LYS A 731 19.68 -0.07 -36.99
#